data_AF-A0A2H5VZ03-F1
#
_entry.id   AF-A0A2H5VZ03-F1
#
_cell.length_a   1.000
_cell.length_b   1.000
_cell.length_c   1.000
_cell.angle_alpha   90.00
_cell.angle_beta   90.00
_cell.angle_gamma   90.00
#
_symmetry.space_group_name_H-M   'P 1'
#
loop_
_entity.id
_entity.type
_entity.pdbx_description
1 polymer ?
#
loop_
_entity_poly.entity_id
_entity_poly.type
_entity_poly.pdbx_seq_one_letter_code
_entity_poly.pdbx_strand_id
1 'polypeptide(L)'
;MRMRIERYLLVEVIPYFVLAALVFTVLVLASQMAEFAELFVKKDVPPSLVRTLLLALIPRILILTLPLSLLVAVMMGLGRWHGDQELTVLLTSGIGRRRLLVPLLLLALPTSAVTLRLAAFDMPHALRQVKAIRAELILQGIRLQIKPRVFDDRFAGKVLYIGEMDRRSDLWQHIFLAIEEQPSDAEPPRELTLITAARGRLELGRTPDSAQLHLREGIIHQRRLTREGPRYDIEAFARTTIRFDAQSREAARLRTEPDIAASSVKSRIQEMTLPELWAARRDPGLARRALVEFHKRLAVSFSPFVLILVGVAVGTTRRRGGRGYGFWLSILLAASYYLLLLGGENMARVGRLPPLLALWGGNILLTGYSVLKLSERFSLIRAIERMAERARLTSPTTPPLRVQLITQWDHLRARTRRIGQEMLIRLSRPFVTRAGASRPLVMDSMRALSHLARGRLRIGDRYIAAQFLSLYLTTLVGLWTLFVIFTVFELSSDLIANQIPARFVAEYLVFLTPSVLSYLAPPSALMAALLSMSVLSKSGELTAFRAAGISIYRASVPILAASAVVALALAFWQEHIVPEANARQDLLRFYIKKGRFPSDAERSLTAPAIRWIALWSDAEEATARSADRAAKESSPLASASASARDHGRFPRHIVRFASFDPATRRAWAPVILEFSPERFLLRRRIEAEVAQWDERRAAWLLRRASVWEFDGAHLLAEHHLDHLWLPNGMDSELLARPPRKPEAMTSRELRAHIRALTEWGLDPTDFKIALERRSANAAAVLVMALFGIPFGLTFGRKGARHAIGLGIAIGLLYWLALGFFEQLGRYEYFSPRAAAWSPNGLLSALGLYLLLRVRT
;
A
#
# COMPACT_ATOMS: atom_id res chain seq x y z
N MET A 1 44.86 20.58 14.83
CA MET A 1 44.36 19.17 14.95
C MET A 1 42.91 19.09 15.44
N ARG A 2 42.49 19.93 16.41
CA ARG A 2 41.18 19.88 17.05
C ARG A 2 39.96 20.01 16.11
N MET A 3 39.91 20.99 15.21
CA MET A 3 38.81 21.14 14.23
C MET A 3 38.83 20.12 13.08
N ARG A 4 39.92 19.37 12.90
CA ARG A 4 40.04 18.40 11.79
C ARG A 4 39.16 17.16 12.03
N ILE A 5 39.06 16.67 13.26
CA ILE A 5 38.25 15.48 13.61
C ILE A 5 36.76 15.78 13.53
N GLU A 6 36.34 16.94 14.03
CA GLU A 6 34.94 17.38 14.00
C GLU A 6 34.46 17.59 12.55
N ARG A 7 35.28 18.26 11.72
CA ARG A 7 35.01 18.40 10.28
C ARG A 7 34.99 17.05 9.57
N TYR A 8 35.93 16.15 9.87
CA TYR A 8 35.99 14.82 9.28
C TYR A 8 34.74 13.99 9.63
N LEU A 9 34.27 14.06 10.88
CA LEU A 9 33.02 13.42 11.31
C LEU A 9 31.81 13.95 10.52
N LEU A 10 31.70 15.27 10.35
CA LEU A 10 30.62 15.89 9.59
C LEU A 10 30.65 15.48 8.12
N VAL A 11 31.82 15.54 7.49
CA VAL A 11 32.01 15.14 6.09
C VAL A 11 31.67 13.66 5.88
N GLU A 12 31.88 12.81 6.90
CA GLU A 12 31.49 11.41 6.83
C GLU A 12 29.98 11.20 7.00
N VAL A 13 29.32 11.94 7.91
CA VAL A 13 27.90 11.75 8.22
C VAL A 13 26.98 12.37 7.17
N ILE A 14 27.33 13.51 6.59
CA ILE A 14 26.48 14.24 5.64
C ILE A 14 26.07 13.38 4.41
N PRO A 15 26.97 12.63 3.76
CA PRO A 15 26.58 11.75 2.65
C PRO A 15 25.54 10.70 3.05
N TYR A 16 25.66 10.11 4.24
CA TYR A 16 24.65 9.17 4.74
C TYR A 16 23.32 9.87 5.04
N PHE A 17 23.34 11.11 5.51
CA PHE A 17 22.14 11.91 5.75
C PHE A 17 21.40 12.23 4.47
N VAL A 18 22.08 12.74 3.46
CA VAL A 18 21.50 13.06 2.15
C VAL A 18 20.96 11.79 1.48
N LEU A 19 21.73 10.70 1.51
CA LEU A 19 21.31 9.42 0.93
C LEU A 19 20.07 8.87 1.64
N ALA A 20 20.06 8.82 2.97
CA ALA A 20 18.91 8.32 3.73
C ALA A 20 17.67 9.21 3.53
N ALA A 21 17.85 10.54 3.47
CA ALA A 21 16.76 11.48 3.23
C ALA A 21 16.16 11.30 1.83
N LEU A 22 16.99 11.16 0.81
CA LEU A 22 16.54 10.89 -0.55
C LEU A 22 15.80 9.54 -0.61
N VAL A 23 16.39 8.48 -0.06
CA VAL A 23 15.83 7.13 -0.05
C VAL A 23 14.47 7.09 0.63
N PHE A 24 14.37 7.58 1.87
CA PHE A 24 13.11 7.56 2.61
C PHE A 24 12.06 8.46 1.95
N THR A 25 12.46 9.61 1.42
CA THR A 25 11.52 10.52 0.74
C THR A 25 10.98 9.91 -0.55
N VAL A 26 11.84 9.32 -1.39
CA VAL A 26 11.42 8.62 -2.61
C VAL A 26 10.57 7.40 -2.28
N LEU A 27 10.93 6.61 -1.26
CA LEU A 27 10.16 5.44 -0.85
C LEU A 27 8.73 5.82 -0.43
N VAL A 28 8.60 6.83 0.43
CA VAL A 28 7.28 7.30 0.88
C VAL A 28 6.52 7.99 -0.26
N LEU A 29 7.20 8.76 -1.10
CA LEU A 29 6.59 9.40 -2.26
C LEU A 29 6.06 8.37 -3.25
N ALA A 30 6.83 7.32 -3.57
CA ALA A 30 6.40 6.22 -4.44
C ALA A 30 5.16 5.51 -3.89
N SER A 31 5.09 5.30 -2.57
CA SER A 31 3.89 4.75 -1.93
C SER A 31 2.66 5.65 -2.10
N GLN A 32 2.82 6.98 -2.01
CA GLN A 32 1.72 7.92 -2.22
C GLN A 32 1.38 8.11 -3.69
N MET A 33 2.34 7.89 -4.60
CA MET A 33 2.12 7.97 -6.03
C MET A 33 1.11 6.96 -6.53
N ALA A 34 1.01 5.78 -5.92
CA ALA A 34 0.00 4.80 -6.29
C ALA A 34 -1.44 5.36 -6.24
N GLU A 35 -1.75 6.25 -5.28
CA GLU A 35 -3.07 6.91 -5.21
C GLU A 35 -3.32 7.89 -6.36
N PHE A 36 -2.26 8.46 -6.92
CA PHE A 36 -2.33 9.50 -7.94
C PHE A 36 -1.91 9.03 -9.32
N ALA A 37 -1.43 7.79 -9.44
CA ALA A 37 -0.83 7.24 -10.64
C ALA A 37 -1.82 7.18 -11.82
N GLU A 38 -3.13 7.10 -11.54
CA GLU A 38 -4.20 7.26 -12.52
C GLU A 38 -4.19 8.63 -13.22
N LEU A 39 -3.71 9.67 -12.56
CA LEU A 39 -3.71 11.05 -13.07
C LEU A 39 -2.57 11.28 -14.08
N PHE A 40 -1.46 10.55 -13.96
CA PHE A 40 -0.26 10.76 -14.78
C PHE A 40 -0.41 10.25 -16.22
N VAL A 41 -1.30 9.30 -16.44
CA VAL A 41 -1.40 8.57 -17.71
C VAL A 41 -2.57 9.08 -18.58
N LYS A 42 -3.47 9.90 -18.02
CA LYS A 42 -4.52 10.57 -18.76
C LYS A 42 -3.98 11.80 -19.49
N LYS A 43 -4.24 11.88 -20.80
CA LYS A 43 -3.70 12.92 -21.70
C LYS A 43 -4.16 14.35 -21.38
N ASP A 44 -5.19 14.52 -20.54
CA ASP A 44 -5.83 15.82 -20.31
C ASP A 44 -5.54 16.44 -18.94
N VAL A 45 -4.74 15.81 -18.05
CA VAL A 45 -4.29 16.46 -16.81
C VAL A 45 -3.05 17.30 -17.13
N PRO A 46 -3.07 18.63 -16.89
CA PRO A 46 -1.90 19.47 -17.13
C PRO A 46 -0.70 18.95 -16.32
N PRO A 47 0.48 18.72 -16.95
CA PRO A 47 1.68 18.28 -16.23
C PRO A 47 2.07 19.24 -15.10
N SER A 48 1.71 20.52 -15.22
CA SER A 48 1.86 21.53 -14.17
C SER A 48 1.08 21.20 -12.90
N LEU A 49 -0.15 20.69 -13.03
CA LEU A 49 -1.03 20.35 -11.92
C LEU A 49 -0.51 19.11 -11.18
N VAL A 50 -0.07 18.11 -11.95
CA VAL A 50 0.63 16.92 -11.42
C VAL A 50 1.90 17.32 -10.67
N ARG A 51 2.74 18.18 -11.25
CA ARG A 51 3.95 18.70 -10.59
C ARG A 51 3.61 19.43 -9.29
N THR A 52 2.59 20.28 -9.28
CA THR A 52 2.16 20.99 -8.07
C THR A 52 1.68 20.02 -6.99
N LEU A 53 0.89 19.01 -7.36
CA LEU A 53 0.44 17.96 -6.46
C LEU A 53 1.63 17.20 -5.86
N LEU A 54 2.58 16.77 -6.70
CA LEU A 54 3.83 16.11 -6.27
C LEU A 54 4.60 16.94 -5.25
N LEU A 55 4.85 18.21 -5.57
CA LEU A 55 5.59 19.13 -4.71
C LEU A 55 4.83 19.40 -3.40
N ALA A 56 3.50 19.42 -3.43
CA ALA A 56 2.68 19.58 -2.23
C ALA A 56 2.75 18.35 -1.29
N LEU A 57 3.09 17.15 -1.78
CA LEU A 57 3.26 15.99 -0.88
C LEU A 57 4.60 16.01 -0.14
N ILE A 58 5.62 16.66 -0.70
CA ILE A 58 7.00 16.64 -0.17
C ILE A 58 7.09 17.17 1.27
N PRO A 59 6.49 18.31 1.65
CA PRO A 59 6.58 18.83 3.02
C PRO A 59 6.15 17.83 4.10
N ARG A 60 5.01 17.15 3.86
CA ARG A 60 4.49 16.14 4.79
C ARG A 60 5.45 14.97 4.94
N ILE A 61 6.07 14.54 3.84
CA ILE A 61 7.02 13.43 3.82
C ILE A 61 8.31 13.82 4.55
N LEU A 62 8.86 15.01 4.29
CA LEU A 62 10.12 15.48 4.88
C LEU A 62 10.07 15.63 6.40
N ILE A 63 8.91 16.02 6.98
CA ILE A 63 8.73 16.08 8.44
C ILE A 63 9.00 14.71 9.09
N LEU A 64 8.63 13.63 8.41
CA LEU A 64 8.89 12.27 8.86
C LEU A 64 10.31 11.85 8.50
N THR A 65 10.75 12.05 7.26
CA THR A 65 11.99 11.41 6.77
C THR A 65 13.26 12.09 7.28
N LEU A 66 13.28 13.40 7.53
CA LEU A 66 14.50 14.11 7.94
C LEU A 66 15.06 13.64 9.30
N PRO A 67 14.28 13.56 10.40
CA PRO A 67 14.80 13.08 11.68
C PRO A 67 15.30 11.63 11.61
N LEU A 68 14.56 10.76 10.91
CA LEU A 68 14.96 9.36 10.66
C LEU A 68 16.29 9.26 9.90
N SER A 69 16.44 10.07 8.85
CA SER A 69 17.64 10.10 8.03
C SER A 69 18.86 10.53 8.83
N LEU A 70 18.69 11.49 9.74
CA LEU A 70 19.76 11.97 10.61
C LEU A 70 20.23 10.89 11.59
N LEU A 71 19.29 10.14 12.18
CA LEU A 71 19.62 9.00 13.03
C LEU A 71 20.40 7.92 12.28
N VAL A 72 19.92 7.54 11.09
CA VAL A 72 20.60 6.56 10.23
C VAL A 72 22.00 7.05 9.87
N ALA A 73 22.14 8.32 9.50
CA ALA A 73 23.42 8.91 9.14
C ALA A 73 24.44 8.88 10.27
N VAL A 74 24.03 9.29 11.48
CA VAL A 74 24.88 9.23 12.67
C VAL A 74 25.25 7.78 13.00
N MET A 75 24.29 6.86 12.90
CA MET A 75 24.54 5.44 13.18
C MET A 75 25.46 4.77 12.18
N MET A 76 25.33 5.08 10.89
CA MET A 76 26.18 4.55 9.84
C MET A 76 27.58 5.20 9.88
N GLY A 77 27.67 6.51 10.07
CA GLY A 77 28.94 7.22 10.21
C GLY A 77 29.78 6.70 11.38
N LEU A 78 29.18 6.63 12.58
CA LEU A 78 29.84 6.05 13.76
C LEU A 78 30.10 4.55 13.59
N GLY A 79 29.20 3.83 12.91
CA GLY A 79 29.37 2.41 12.60
C GLY A 79 30.56 2.13 11.70
N ARG A 80 30.84 3.00 10.72
CA ARG A 80 32.05 2.91 9.89
C ARG A 80 33.30 3.16 10.73
N TRP A 81 33.33 4.23 11.52
CA TRP A 81 34.47 4.55 12.38
C TRP A 81 34.77 3.42 13.39
N HIS A 82 33.73 2.74 13.89
CA HIS A 82 33.92 1.55 14.72
C HIS A 82 34.48 0.37 13.91
N GLY A 83 33.96 0.15 12.70
CA GLY A 83 34.40 -0.93 11.81
C GLY A 83 35.84 -0.77 11.31
N ASP A 84 36.32 0.46 11.19
CA ASP A 84 37.70 0.79 10.78
C ASP A 84 38.59 1.10 12.01
N GLN A 85 38.11 0.78 13.22
CA GLN A 85 38.77 0.98 14.53
C GLN A 85 39.13 2.44 14.90
N GLU A 86 38.86 3.42 14.04
CA GLU A 86 39.07 4.86 14.27
C GLU A 86 38.39 5.34 15.56
N LEU A 87 37.15 4.91 15.83
CA LEU A 87 36.43 5.30 17.04
C LEU A 87 37.11 4.78 18.31
N THR A 88 37.67 3.56 18.26
CA THR A 88 38.36 2.97 19.40
C THR A 88 39.64 3.74 19.69
N VAL A 89 40.42 4.05 18.64
CA VAL A 89 41.66 4.84 18.75
C VAL A 89 41.38 6.21 19.35
N LEU A 90 40.36 6.93 18.85
CA LEU A 90 40.00 8.25 19.36
C LEU A 90 39.64 8.21 20.86
N LEU A 91 38.82 7.23 21.26
CA LEU A 91 38.41 7.08 22.65
C LEU A 91 39.58 6.67 23.57
N THR A 92 40.53 5.86 23.10
CA THR A 92 41.73 5.47 23.88
C THR A 92 42.77 6.57 23.94
N SER A 93 42.83 7.46 22.95
CA SER A 93 43.66 8.67 22.96
C SER A 93 43.11 9.81 23.84
N GLY A 94 42.11 9.51 24.68
CA GLY A 94 41.53 10.48 25.62
C GLY A 94 40.53 11.46 25.01
N ILE A 95 40.12 11.28 23.75
CA ILE A 95 39.09 12.13 23.14
C ILE A 95 37.72 11.69 23.66
N GLY A 96 37.15 12.49 24.56
CA GLY A 96 35.86 12.18 25.18
C GLY A 96 34.67 12.21 24.21
N ARG A 97 33.66 11.37 24.49
CA ARG A 97 32.41 11.25 23.68
C ARG A 97 31.67 12.56 23.45
N ARG A 98 31.77 13.50 24.42
CA ARG A 98 31.18 14.85 24.31
C ARG A 98 31.66 15.59 23.07
N ARG A 99 32.89 15.35 22.65
CA ARG A 99 33.49 16.00 21.50
C ARG A 99 32.97 15.48 20.15
N LEU A 100 32.53 14.23 20.12
CA LEU A 100 31.83 13.66 18.96
C LEU A 100 30.38 14.15 18.92
N LEU A 101 29.78 14.39 20.08
CA LEU A 101 28.38 14.79 20.21
C LEU A 101 28.11 16.21 19.70
N VAL A 102 28.94 17.19 20.07
CA VAL A 102 28.73 18.61 19.70
C VAL A 102 28.57 18.86 18.19
N PRO A 103 29.50 18.44 17.31
CA PRO A 103 29.35 18.67 15.87
C PRO A 103 28.10 17.99 15.30
N LEU A 104 27.73 16.82 15.83
CA LEU A 104 26.50 16.15 15.42
C LEU A 104 25.27 16.93 15.89
N LEU A 105 25.22 17.42 17.14
CA LEU A 105 24.12 18.27 17.60
C LEU A 105 24.00 19.58 16.80
N LEU A 106 25.11 20.11 16.28
CA LEU A 106 25.06 21.24 15.35
C LEU A 106 24.35 20.89 14.03
N LEU A 107 24.37 19.64 13.58
CA LEU A 107 23.54 19.18 12.45
C LEU A 107 22.05 19.06 12.79
N ALA A 108 21.69 18.85 14.07
CA ALA A 108 20.29 18.82 14.49
C ALA A 108 19.62 20.20 14.42
N LEU A 109 20.37 21.31 14.63
CA LEU A 109 19.85 22.67 14.52
C LEU A 109 19.20 22.99 13.17
N PRO A 110 19.90 22.91 12.02
CA PRO A 110 19.29 23.18 10.73
C PRO A 110 18.20 22.16 10.39
N THR A 111 18.39 20.89 10.75
CA THR A 111 17.38 19.86 10.49
C THR A 111 16.08 20.14 11.26
N SER A 112 16.18 20.55 12.53
CA SER A 112 15.05 20.90 13.39
C SER A 112 14.36 22.20 12.95
N ALA A 113 15.13 23.19 12.51
CA ALA A 113 14.59 24.43 11.95
C ALA A 113 13.78 24.16 10.67
N VAL A 114 14.30 23.33 9.77
CA VAL A 114 13.60 22.92 8.54
C VAL A 114 12.34 22.14 8.88
N THR A 115 12.39 21.13 9.76
CA THR A 115 11.19 20.36 10.12
C THR A 115 10.14 21.21 10.80
N LEU A 116 10.54 22.17 11.65
CA LEU A 116 9.60 23.12 12.27
C LEU A 116 8.93 24.02 11.24
N ARG A 117 9.69 24.58 10.30
CA ARG A 117 9.15 25.42 9.22
C ARG A 117 8.14 24.64 8.37
N LEU A 118 8.50 23.42 7.99
CA LEU A 118 7.63 22.51 7.23
C LEU A 118 6.35 22.19 8.02
N ALA A 119 6.45 21.85 9.31
CA ALA A 119 5.29 21.47 10.12
C ALA A 119 4.39 22.65 10.49
N ALA A 120 4.96 23.85 10.68
CA ALA A 120 4.24 25.03 11.10
C ALA A 120 3.47 25.70 9.95
N PHE A 121 4.02 25.69 8.73
CA PHE A 121 3.49 26.44 7.60
C PHE A 121 3.35 25.61 6.32
N ASP A 122 4.45 25.02 5.83
CA ASP A 122 4.46 24.47 4.46
C ASP A 122 3.53 23.26 4.31
N MET A 123 3.48 22.36 5.30
CA MET A 123 2.58 21.20 5.31
C MET A 123 1.09 21.61 5.32
N PRO A 124 0.62 22.50 6.21
CA PRO A 124 -0.75 23.02 6.15
C PRO A 124 -1.16 23.60 4.79
N HIS A 125 -0.30 24.43 4.20
CA HIS A 125 -0.55 25.01 2.87
C HIS A 125 -0.60 23.93 1.78
N ALA A 126 0.34 22.99 1.81
CA ALA A 126 0.36 21.83 0.93
C ALA A 126 -0.91 20.99 1.03
N LEU A 127 -1.39 20.70 2.24
CA LEU A 127 -2.61 19.90 2.44
C LEU A 127 -3.85 20.61 1.87
N ARG A 128 -3.95 21.94 2.03
CA ARG A 128 -5.01 22.74 1.41
C ARG A 128 -4.95 22.69 -0.12
N GLN A 129 -3.74 22.78 -0.71
CA GLN A 129 -3.55 22.64 -2.15
C GLN A 129 -3.93 21.24 -2.65
N VAL A 130 -3.49 20.17 -1.97
CA VAL A 130 -3.84 18.79 -2.32
C VAL A 130 -5.36 18.60 -2.31
N LYS A 131 -6.06 19.16 -1.31
CA LYS A 131 -7.53 19.09 -1.21
C LYS A 131 -8.22 19.84 -2.35
N ALA A 132 -7.77 21.05 -2.68
CA ALA A 132 -8.31 21.83 -3.79
C ALA A 132 -8.08 21.13 -5.14
N ILE A 133 -6.86 20.64 -5.38
CA ILE A 133 -6.49 19.90 -6.57
C ILE A 133 -7.30 18.59 -6.69
N ARG A 134 -7.48 17.84 -5.59
CA ARG A 134 -8.31 16.63 -5.60
C ARG A 134 -9.75 16.93 -6.02
N ALA A 135 -10.33 18.03 -5.53
CA ALA A 135 -11.68 18.43 -5.92
C ALA A 135 -11.77 18.76 -7.42
N GLU A 136 -10.78 19.47 -7.97
CA GLU A 136 -10.69 19.80 -9.40
C GLU A 136 -10.44 18.55 -10.28
N LEU A 137 -9.68 17.59 -9.79
CA LEU A 137 -9.38 16.35 -10.50
C LEU A 137 -10.53 15.35 -10.49
N ILE A 138 -11.33 15.29 -9.41
CA ILE A 138 -12.57 14.50 -9.41
C ILE A 138 -13.49 15.04 -10.50
N LEU A 139 -13.62 16.36 -10.57
CA LEU A 139 -14.37 17.06 -11.60
C LEU A 139 -13.93 16.72 -13.03
N GLN A 140 -12.64 16.87 -13.34
CA GLN A 140 -12.09 16.57 -14.67
C GLN A 140 -12.05 15.06 -14.96
N GLY A 141 -11.83 14.25 -13.93
CA GLY A 141 -11.70 12.80 -13.99
C GLY A 141 -13.00 12.07 -14.33
N ILE A 142 -14.16 12.66 -14.02
CA ILE A 142 -15.49 12.15 -14.40
C ILE A 142 -15.60 11.99 -15.92
N ARG A 143 -15.12 12.96 -16.72
CA ARG A 143 -15.21 12.91 -18.19
C ARG A 143 -14.33 11.82 -18.83
N LEU A 144 -13.24 11.45 -18.17
CA LEU A 144 -12.16 10.63 -18.74
C LEU A 144 -12.20 9.15 -18.32
N GLN A 145 -13.09 8.79 -17.39
CA GLN A 145 -13.16 7.44 -16.83
C GLN A 145 -14.42 6.67 -17.22
N ILE A 146 -15.42 7.32 -17.81
CA ILE A 146 -16.63 6.62 -18.24
C ILE A 146 -16.27 5.82 -19.49
N LYS A 147 -16.19 4.49 -19.35
CA LYS A 147 -15.92 3.58 -20.46
C LYS A 147 -17.24 3.24 -21.17
N PRO A 148 -17.29 3.24 -22.52
CA PRO A 148 -18.45 2.72 -23.22
C PRO A 148 -18.63 1.24 -22.91
N ARG A 149 -19.90 0.80 -22.91
CA ARG A 149 -20.37 -0.56 -22.64
C ARG A 149 -20.11 -1.07 -21.21
N VAL A 150 -19.80 -0.17 -20.27
CA VAL A 150 -19.58 -0.51 -18.85
C VAL A 150 -20.55 0.31 -17.99
N PHE A 151 -21.10 -0.31 -16.93
CA PHE A 151 -21.90 0.41 -15.93
C PHE A 151 -20.99 1.23 -15.00
N ASP A 152 -21.22 2.54 -14.92
CA ASP A 152 -20.56 3.48 -14.03
C ASP A 152 -21.53 3.90 -12.90
N ASP A 153 -21.15 3.64 -11.66
CA ASP A 153 -21.98 3.79 -10.45
C ASP A 153 -21.49 4.89 -9.51
N ARG A 154 -20.57 5.74 -9.99
CA ARG A 154 -19.80 6.66 -9.15
C ARG A 154 -20.64 7.83 -8.65
N PHE A 155 -21.78 8.05 -9.28
CA PHE A 155 -22.71 9.10 -8.96
C PHE A 155 -23.70 8.67 -7.86
N ALA A 156 -24.07 9.60 -7.00
CA ALA A 156 -24.97 9.34 -5.88
C ALA A 156 -26.36 8.89 -6.33
N GLY A 157 -26.73 7.65 -5.98
CA GLY A 157 -28.04 7.10 -6.33
C GLY A 157 -28.27 7.01 -7.85
N LYS A 158 -27.22 7.09 -8.67
CA LYS A 158 -27.33 7.07 -10.13
C LYS A 158 -26.35 6.06 -10.73
N VAL A 159 -26.82 5.24 -11.67
CA VAL A 159 -25.98 4.30 -12.44
C VAL A 159 -26.11 4.63 -13.91
N LEU A 160 -24.99 4.94 -14.55
CA LEU A 160 -24.89 5.37 -15.93
C LEU A 160 -24.26 4.24 -16.77
N TYR A 161 -24.88 3.92 -17.90
CA TYR A 161 -24.34 3.05 -18.93
C TYR A 161 -24.40 3.79 -20.25
N ILE A 162 -23.35 3.68 -21.06
CA ILE A 162 -23.27 4.32 -22.37
C ILE A 162 -22.92 3.24 -23.37
N GLY A 163 -23.72 3.05 -24.41
CA GLY A 163 -23.40 2.10 -25.48
C GLY A 163 -22.15 2.46 -26.25
N GLU A 164 -22.19 3.66 -26.85
CA GLU A 164 -21.13 4.13 -27.73
C GLU A 164 -20.76 5.56 -27.39
N MET A 165 -19.48 5.86 -27.55
CA MET A 165 -18.93 7.17 -27.26
C MET A 165 -18.00 7.56 -28.40
N ASP A 166 -18.39 8.57 -29.18
CA ASP A 166 -17.49 9.17 -30.14
C ASP A 166 -16.54 10.12 -29.41
N ARG A 167 -15.28 9.70 -29.28
CA ARG A 167 -14.22 10.45 -28.57
C ARG A 167 -13.89 11.79 -29.23
N ARG A 168 -14.25 12.02 -30.51
CA ARG A 168 -13.96 13.29 -31.21
C ARG A 168 -15.06 14.33 -31.06
N SER A 169 -16.32 13.90 -31.01
CA SER A 169 -17.49 14.80 -31.00
C SER A 169 -18.17 14.94 -29.64
N ASP A 170 -17.73 14.18 -28.62
CA ASP A 170 -18.29 14.18 -27.26
C ASP A 170 -19.79 13.85 -27.22
N LEU A 171 -20.25 13.13 -28.26
CA LEU A 171 -21.61 12.62 -28.42
C LEU A 171 -21.65 11.19 -27.93
N TRP A 172 -22.46 10.98 -26.90
CA TRP A 172 -22.73 9.67 -26.32
C TRP A 172 -24.01 9.13 -26.96
N GLN A 173 -24.03 7.84 -27.24
CA GLN A 173 -25.19 7.17 -27.82
C GLN A 173 -25.66 6.02 -26.92
N HIS A 174 -26.97 5.83 -26.91
CA HIS A 174 -27.65 4.77 -26.17
C HIS A 174 -27.27 4.77 -24.68
N ILE A 175 -27.76 5.81 -24.02
CA ILE A 175 -27.51 6.09 -22.63
C ILE A 175 -28.60 5.42 -21.82
N PHE A 176 -28.21 4.67 -20.81
CA PHE A 176 -29.09 4.15 -19.77
C PHE A 176 -28.67 4.78 -18.44
N LEU A 177 -29.63 5.36 -17.72
CA LEU A 177 -29.42 5.98 -16.43
C LEU A 177 -30.49 5.49 -15.46
N ALA A 178 -30.08 4.78 -14.42
CA ALA A 178 -30.96 4.39 -13.34
C ALA A 178 -30.76 5.33 -12.14
N ILE A 179 -31.83 5.96 -11.67
CA ILE A 179 -31.86 6.84 -10.49
C ILE A 179 -32.65 6.15 -9.38
N GLU A 180 -32.02 5.96 -8.24
CA GLU A 180 -32.57 5.36 -7.03
C GLU A 180 -32.59 6.43 -5.93
N GLU A 181 -33.77 6.94 -5.61
CA GLU A 181 -33.95 7.90 -4.50
C GLU A 181 -33.85 7.18 -3.14
N GLN A 182 -33.15 7.81 -2.19
CA GLN A 182 -33.03 7.28 -0.84
C GLN A 182 -34.31 7.55 -0.04
N PRO A 183 -34.71 6.62 0.85
CA PRO A 183 -35.78 6.90 1.80
C PRO A 183 -35.44 8.15 2.61
N SER A 184 -36.34 9.14 2.58
CA SER A 184 -36.45 10.14 3.64
C SER A 184 -37.23 9.50 4.79
N ASP A 185 -36.91 9.83 6.05
CA ASP A 185 -37.55 9.25 7.26
C ASP A 185 -39.09 9.40 7.30
N ALA A 186 -39.68 10.16 6.38
CA ALA A 186 -41.11 10.41 6.26
C ALA A 186 -41.81 9.68 5.08
N GLU A 187 -41.09 9.00 4.18
CA GLU A 187 -41.67 8.36 2.98
C GLU A 187 -41.17 6.92 2.76
N PRO A 188 -42.03 5.99 2.30
CA PRO A 188 -41.60 4.61 2.03
C PRO A 188 -40.63 4.57 0.83
N PRO A 189 -39.48 3.86 0.92
CA PRO A 189 -38.54 3.79 -0.19
C PRO A 189 -39.02 2.86 -1.31
N ARG A 190 -38.87 3.34 -2.56
CA ARG A 190 -38.29 2.66 -3.75
C ARG A 190 -38.97 3.12 -5.04
N GLU A 191 -38.75 4.39 -5.40
CA GLU A 191 -38.91 4.84 -6.77
C GLU A 191 -37.59 4.59 -7.52
N LEU A 192 -37.61 3.60 -8.40
CA LEU A 192 -36.53 3.38 -9.36
C LEU A 192 -36.95 4.03 -10.67
N THR A 193 -36.32 5.17 -10.96
CA THR A 193 -36.49 5.90 -12.21
C THR A 193 -35.46 5.40 -13.20
N LEU A 194 -35.91 4.92 -14.36
CA LEU A 194 -35.05 4.46 -15.43
C LEU A 194 -35.16 5.46 -16.58
N ILE A 195 -34.03 5.93 -17.07
CA ILE A 195 -33.97 6.87 -18.18
C ILE A 195 -33.16 6.22 -19.29
N THR A 196 -33.78 6.06 -20.45
CA THR A 196 -33.08 5.67 -21.68
C THR A 196 -33.02 6.87 -22.60
N ALA A 197 -31.91 7.07 -23.31
CA ALA A 197 -31.78 8.14 -24.29
C ALA A 197 -30.95 7.69 -25.49
N ALA A 198 -31.37 8.08 -26.70
CA ALA A 198 -30.64 7.78 -27.92
C ALA A 198 -29.30 8.53 -27.95
N ARG A 199 -29.27 9.78 -27.48
CA ARG A 199 -28.07 10.63 -27.48
C ARG A 199 -27.90 11.42 -26.20
N GLY A 200 -26.68 11.79 -25.89
CA GLY A 200 -26.41 12.75 -24.82
C GLY A 200 -25.01 13.30 -24.80
N ARG A 201 -24.81 14.30 -23.95
CA ARG A 201 -23.54 15.00 -23.76
C ARG A 201 -23.40 15.40 -22.30
N LEU A 202 -22.21 15.19 -21.74
CA LEU A 202 -21.89 15.61 -20.38
C LEU A 202 -21.19 16.98 -20.40
N GLU A 203 -21.78 17.97 -19.74
CA GLU A 203 -21.16 19.25 -19.45
C GLU A 203 -20.73 19.29 -17.98
N LEU A 204 -19.44 19.53 -17.74
CA LEU A 204 -18.90 19.71 -16.40
C LEU A 204 -18.88 21.20 -16.09
N GLY A 205 -19.63 21.64 -15.08
CA GLY A 205 -19.52 23.00 -14.57
C GLY A 205 -18.29 23.22 -13.69
N ARG A 206 -18.13 24.44 -13.16
CA ARG A 206 -16.93 24.88 -12.41
C ARG A 206 -16.83 24.28 -10.99
N THR A 207 -17.90 23.68 -10.48
CA THR A 207 -17.95 23.06 -9.15
C THR A 207 -18.36 21.58 -9.24
N PRO A 208 -17.91 20.69 -8.33
CA PRO A 208 -18.24 19.26 -8.32
C PRO A 208 -19.74 18.98 -8.52
N ASP A 209 -20.59 19.85 -7.99
CA ASP A 209 -22.05 19.69 -7.96
C ASP A 209 -22.76 20.24 -9.21
N SER A 210 -21.99 20.63 -10.22
CA SER A 210 -22.50 21.26 -11.45
C SER A 210 -22.29 20.42 -12.71
N ALA A 211 -21.97 19.13 -12.57
CA ALA A 211 -21.98 18.21 -13.70
C ALA A 211 -23.43 18.00 -14.20
N GLN A 212 -23.67 18.28 -15.47
CA GLN A 212 -24.98 18.21 -16.12
C GLN A 212 -24.90 17.29 -17.33
N LEU A 213 -25.74 16.27 -17.35
CA LEU A 213 -25.90 15.36 -18.48
C LEU A 213 -27.11 15.78 -19.29
N HIS A 214 -26.85 16.34 -20.46
CA HIS A 214 -27.89 16.70 -21.42
C HIS A 214 -28.21 15.47 -22.25
N LEU A 215 -29.44 14.96 -22.09
CA LEU A 215 -29.95 13.81 -22.82
C LEU A 215 -30.91 14.31 -23.91
N ARG A 216 -30.92 13.63 -25.05
CA ARG A 216 -31.79 13.91 -26.18
C ARG A 216 -32.47 12.64 -26.64
N GLU A 217 -33.74 12.77 -27.05
CA GLU A 217 -34.57 11.70 -27.58
C GLU A 217 -34.58 10.48 -26.66
N GLY A 218 -35.27 10.61 -25.53
CA GLY A 218 -35.28 9.57 -24.50
C GLY A 218 -36.62 9.39 -23.83
N ILE A 219 -36.69 8.38 -22.97
CA ILE A 219 -37.89 7.96 -22.27
C ILE A 219 -37.53 7.77 -20.79
N ILE A 220 -38.36 8.34 -19.92
CA ILE A 220 -38.30 8.18 -18.48
C ILE A 220 -39.38 7.18 -18.09
N HIS A 221 -38.97 6.15 -17.38
CA HIS A 221 -39.82 5.15 -16.78
C HIS A 221 -39.76 5.32 -15.26
N GLN A 222 -40.83 5.82 -14.65
CA GLN A 222 -40.94 6.04 -13.21
C GLN A 222 -42.07 5.19 -12.64
N ARG A 223 -41.83 4.59 -11.47
CA ARG A 223 -42.88 3.88 -10.73
C ARG A 223 -43.14 4.64 -9.44
N ARG A 224 -44.34 5.23 -9.32
CA ARG A 224 -44.77 5.94 -8.11
C ARG A 224 -45.67 5.05 -7.27
N LEU A 225 -45.43 5.05 -5.97
CA LEU A 225 -46.32 4.41 -5.00
C LEU A 225 -47.41 5.43 -4.62
N THR A 226 -48.60 5.27 -5.18
CA THR A 226 -49.75 6.12 -4.83
C THR A 226 -50.61 5.46 -3.75
N ARG A 227 -51.50 6.22 -3.10
CA ARG A 227 -52.45 5.69 -2.11
C ARG A 227 -53.43 4.65 -2.69
N GLU A 228 -53.60 4.64 -4.00
CA GLU A 228 -54.48 3.73 -4.74
C GLU A 228 -53.73 2.50 -5.30
N GLY A 229 -52.41 2.42 -5.11
CA GLY A 229 -51.55 1.35 -5.61
C GLY A 229 -50.31 1.86 -6.36
N PRO A 230 -49.40 0.97 -6.77
CA PRO A 230 -48.26 1.34 -7.61
C PRO A 230 -48.75 1.76 -8.99
N ARG A 231 -48.38 2.96 -9.44
CA ARG A 231 -48.65 3.44 -10.80
C ARG A 231 -47.35 3.57 -11.58
N TYR A 232 -47.37 3.14 -12.83
CA TYR A 232 -46.25 3.30 -13.75
C TYR A 232 -46.47 4.52 -14.64
N ASP A 233 -45.56 5.49 -14.55
CA ASP A 233 -45.56 6.70 -15.36
C ASP A 233 -44.44 6.60 -16.41
N ILE A 234 -44.78 6.86 -17.67
CA ILE A 234 -43.84 6.89 -18.79
C ILE A 234 -43.87 8.29 -19.39
N GLU A 235 -42.71 8.92 -19.53
CA GLU A 235 -42.58 10.25 -20.10
C GLU A 235 -41.51 10.25 -21.20
N ALA A 236 -41.92 10.49 -22.45
CA ALA A 236 -40.99 10.69 -23.54
C ALA A 236 -40.54 12.16 -23.59
N PHE A 237 -39.24 12.40 -23.76
CA PHE A 237 -38.67 13.73 -23.86
C PHE A 237 -37.81 13.91 -25.12
N ALA A 238 -37.90 15.10 -25.72
CA ALA A 238 -36.97 15.51 -26.76
C ALA A 238 -35.62 15.93 -26.18
N ARG A 239 -35.62 16.63 -25.05
CA ARG A 239 -34.41 17.05 -24.32
C ARG A 239 -34.67 17.04 -22.81
N THR A 240 -33.77 16.48 -22.03
CA THR A 240 -33.76 16.62 -20.57
C THR A 240 -32.33 16.83 -20.08
N THR A 241 -32.19 17.40 -18.89
CA THR A 241 -30.88 17.62 -18.27
C THR A 241 -30.87 17.02 -16.88
N ILE A 242 -30.01 16.04 -16.67
CA ILE A 242 -29.83 15.41 -15.37
C ILE A 242 -28.63 16.01 -14.67
N ARG A 243 -28.85 16.51 -13.45
CA ARG A 243 -27.78 17.06 -12.62
C ARG A 243 -27.14 15.95 -11.79
N PHE A 244 -25.84 15.80 -11.92
CA PHE A 244 -25.02 14.98 -11.05
C PHE A 244 -24.48 15.85 -9.93
N ASP A 245 -24.97 15.61 -8.72
CA ASP A 245 -24.39 16.18 -7.52
C ASP A 245 -23.24 15.25 -7.09
N ALA A 246 -22.00 15.62 -7.45
CA ALA A 246 -20.83 14.81 -7.18
C ALA A 246 -20.50 14.75 -5.67
N GLN A 247 -20.95 15.72 -4.87
CA GLN A 247 -20.78 15.65 -3.43
C GLN A 247 -21.90 14.87 -2.75
N SER A 248 -23.13 14.79 -3.25
CA SER A 248 -24.26 14.21 -2.52
C SER A 248 -24.13 12.76 -2.04
N ARG A 249 -23.35 11.84 -2.66
CA ARG A 249 -23.15 10.49 -2.04
C ARG A 249 -22.13 10.56 -0.91
N GLU A 250 -21.08 11.35 -1.08
CA GLU A 250 -20.14 11.67 -0.02
C GLU A 250 -20.91 12.44 1.08
N ALA A 251 -21.77 13.41 0.72
CA ALA A 251 -22.44 14.42 1.56
C ALA A 251 -23.71 13.93 2.25
N ALA A 252 -24.49 13.07 1.60
CA ALA A 252 -25.58 12.33 2.23
C ALA A 252 -25.02 11.23 3.15
N ARG A 253 -23.92 10.54 2.77
CA ARG A 253 -23.14 9.73 3.73
C ARG A 253 -22.52 10.58 4.85
N LEU A 254 -22.08 11.81 4.55
CA LEU A 254 -21.50 12.76 5.51
C LEU A 254 -22.51 13.22 6.57
N ARG A 255 -23.83 13.12 6.29
CA ARG A 255 -24.89 13.51 7.24
C ARG A 255 -25.35 12.37 8.15
N THR A 256 -25.25 11.11 7.72
CA THR A 256 -25.83 9.97 8.46
C THR A 256 -24.81 9.17 9.30
N GLU A 257 -23.50 9.28 9.03
CA GLU A 257 -22.47 8.56 9.81
C GLU A 257 -21.73 9.49 10.83
N PRO A 258 -21.78 9.21 12.15
CA PRO A 258 -21.02 9.95 13.17
C PRO A 258 -19.49 9.90 12.94
N ASP A 259 -19.00 8.87 12.25
CA ASP A 259 -17.59 8.59 12.05
C ASP A 259 -16.90 9.52 11.03
N ILE A 260 -17.64 10.08 10.06
CA ILE A 260 -17.05 10.96 9.04
C ILE A 260 -16.86 12.37 9.59
N ALA A 261 -17.71 12.85 10.52
CA ALA A 261 -17.48 14.08 11.27
C ALA A 261 -16.14 14.08 12.01
N ALA A 262 -15.70 12.92 12.53
CA ALA A 262 -14.38 12.78 13.13
C ALA A 262 -13.24 12.92 12.10
N SER A 263 -13.43 12.42 10.88
CA SER A 263 -12.44 12.51 9.78
C SER A 263 -12.37 13.90 9.12
N SER A 264 -13.50 14.61 9.01
CA SER A 264 -13.56 16.00 8.55
C SER A 264 -12.93 16.96 9.56
N VAL A 265 -13.13 16.72 10.86
CA VAL A 265 -12.42 17.46 11.93
C VAL A 265 -10.92 17.15 11.92
N LYS A 266 -10.51 15.90 11.70
CA LYS A 266 -9.10 15.50 11.61
C LYS A 266 -8.37 16.21 10.45
N SER A 267 -8.97 16.20 9.26
CA SER A 267 -8.40 16.90 8.08
C SER A 267 -8.34 18.41 8.31
N ARG A 268 -9.41 19.02 8.86
CA ARG A 268 -9.44 20.44 9.22
C ARG A 268 -8.32 20.83 10.18
N ILE A 269 -8.06 20.05 11.24
CA ILE A 269 -6.97 20.30 12.19
C ILE A 269 -5.59 20.17 11.52
N GLN A 270 -5.40 19.22 10.61
CA GLN A 270 -4.13 19.06 9.88
C GLN A 270 -3.87 20.19 8.88
N GLU A 271 -4.92 20.77 8.31
CA GLU A 271 -4.88 21.92 7.41
C GLU A 271 -4.56 23.25 8.12
N MET A 272 -4.57 23.29 9.46
CA MET A 272 -4.29 24.51 10.23
C MET A 272 -2.79 24.78 10.40
N THR A 273 -2.39 26.05 10.31
CA THR A 273 -1.04 26.51 10.67
C THR A 273 -0.80 26.50 12.18
N LEU A 274 0.46 26.60 12.63
CA LEU A 274 0.76 26.61 14.07
C LEU A 274 0.03 27.74 14.85
N PRO A 275 -0.03 28.99 14.35
CA PRO A 275 -0.80 30.06 14.97
C PRO A 275 -2.31 29.78 14.99
N GLU A 276 -2.86 29.23 13.90
CA GLU A 276 -4.27 28.82 13.81
C GLU A 276 -4.61 27.73 14.83
N LEU A 277 -3.73 26.73 15.03
CA LEU A 277 -3.89 25.70 16.06
C LEU A 277 -3.88 26.29 17.48
N TRP A 278 -3.02 27.28 17.73
CA TRP A 278 -2.98 27.96 19.02
C TRP A 278 -4.24 28.78 19.27
N ALA A 279 -4.83 29.39 18.23
CA ALA A 279 -6.12 30.07 18.33
C ALA A 279 -7.29 29.09 18.53
N ALA A 280 -7.28 27.95 17.82
CA ALA A 280 -8.28 26.90 17.93
C ALA A 280 -8.35 26.22 19.31
N ARG A 281 -7.36 26.45 20.19
CA ARG A 281 -7.43 26.02 21.60
C ARG A 281 -8.59 26.66 22.39
N ARG A 282 -9.14 27.78 21.89
CA ARG A 282 -10.26 28.50 22.52
C ARG A 282 -11.62 27.90 22.17
N ASP A 283 -11.71 27.11 21.10
CA ASP A 283 -12.94 26.44 20.68
C ASP A 283 -13.11 25.14 21.50
N PRO A 284 -14.15 25.01 22.35
CA PRO A 284 -14.34 23.83 23.21
C PRO A 284 -14.38 22.50 22.44
N GLY A 285 -14.92 22.50 21.21
CA GLY A 285 -15.04 21.30 20.39
C GLY A 285 -13.72 20.85 19.76
N LEU A 286 -12.80 21.78 19.54
CA LEU A 286 -11.50 21.53 18.88
C LEU A 286 -10.31 21.62 19.81
N ALA A 287 -10.45 22.21 21.00
CA ALA A 287 -9.36 22.66 21.85
C ALA A 287 -8.34 21.56 22.12
N ARG A 288 -8.84 20.39 22.54
CA ARG A 288 -8.00 19.23 22.84
C ARG A 288 -7.24 18.73 21.62
N ARG A 289 -7.92 18.57 20.49
CA ARG A 289 -7.31 18.05 19.24
C ARG A 289 -6.29 19.04 18.68
N ALA A 290 -6.58 20.35 18.77
CA ALA A 290 -5.67 21.41 18.38
C ALA A 290 -4.41 21.45 19.25
N LEU A 291 -4.54 21.35 20.58
CA LEU A 291 -3.39 21.30 21.50
C LEU A 291 -2.52 20.05 21.30
N VAL A 292 -3.14 18.90 21.05
CA VAL A 292 -2.42 17.66 20.71
C VAL A 292 -1.61 17.85 19.42
N GLU A 293 -2.22 18.34 18.36
CA GLU A 293 -1.53 18.55 17.09
C GLU A 293 -0.41 19.62 17.22
N PHE A 294 -0.66 20.69 17.97
CA PHE A 294 0.32 21.75 18.24
C PHE A 294 1.58 21.18 18.93
N HIS A 295 1.42 20.50 20.06
CA HIS A 295 2.55 19.92 20.79
C HIS A 295 3.24 18.80 20.00
N LYS A 296 2.50 18.06 19.17
CA LYS A 296 3.06 16.98 18.33
C LYS A 296 4.00 17.56 17.30
N ARG A 297 3.59 18.61 16.58
CA ARG A 297 4.44 19.29 15.58
C ARG A 297 5.73 19.81 16.20
N LEU A 298 5.65 20.42 17.38
CA LEU A 298 6.83 20.87 18.12
C LEU A 298 7.73 19.71 18.57
N ALA A 299 7.15 18.67 19.17
CA ALA A 299 7.90 17.51 19.65
C ALA A 299 8.63 16.76 18.53
N VAL A 300 7.96 16.57 17.38
CA VAL A 300 8.55 15.97 16.16
C VAL A 300 9.63 16.87 15.58
N SER A 301 9.42 18.19 15.55
CA SER A 301 10.41 19.12 15.03
C SER A 301 11.68 19.15 15.90
N PHE A 302 11.55 18.95 17.22
CA PHE A 302 12.67 18.85 18.15
C PHE A 302 13.36 17.47 18.17
N SER A 303 12.72 16.45 17.58
CA SER A 303 13.24 15.08 17.55
C SER A 303 14.66 14.90 16.99
N PRO A 304 15.17 15.69 16.01
CA PRO A 304 16.55 15.57 15.54
C PRO A 304 17.59 15.62 16.67
N PHE A 305 17.39 16.48 17.69
CA PHE A 305 18.29 16.55 18.85
C PHE A 305 18.27 15.27 19.66
N VAL A 306 17.07 14.77 19.96
CA VAL A 306 16.86 13.54 20.73
C VAL A 306 17.46 12.35 19.99
N LEU A 307 17.21 12.24 18.69
CA LEU A 307 17.68 11.14 17.86
C LEU A 307 19.20 11.16 17.69
N ILE A 308 19.84 12.33 17.53
CA ILE A 308 21.30 12.40 17.55
C ILE A 308 21.85 11.96 18.90
N LEU A 309 21.25 12.41 20.00
CA LEU A 309 21.74 12.06 21.33
C LEU A 309 21.64 10.55 21.58
N VAL A 310 20.51 9.93 21.21
CA VAL A 310 20.31 8.47 21.24
C VAL A 310 21.29 7.77 20.30
N GLY A 311 21.43 8.28 19.07
CA GLY A 311 22.36 7.78 18.07
C GLY A 311 23.79 7.76 18.60
N VAL A 312 24.32 8.86 19.13
CA VAL A 312 25.67 8.88 19.70
C VAL A 312 25.77 7.97 20.91
N ALA A 313 24.83 8.04 21.87
CA ALA A 313 24.85 7.23 23.09
C ALA A 313 24.89 5.72 22.80
N VAL A 314 24.10 5.27 21.84
CA VAL A 314 24.02 3.87 21.44
C VAL A 314 25.16 3.52 20.48
N GLY A 315 25.59 4.45 19.65
CA GLY A 315 26.62 4.30 18.60
C GLY A 315 28.02 4.13 19.14
N THR A 316 28.35 4.84 20.21
CA THR A 316 29.68 4.77 20.83
C THR A 316 29.85 3.58 21.78
N THR A 317 28.81 2.78 22.00
CA THR A 317 28.91 1.59 22.85
C THR A 317 29.66 0.48 22.11
N ARG A 318 30.66 -0.17 22.73
CA ARG A 318 31.44 -1.28 22.12
C ARG A 318 30.50 -2.35 21.56
N ARG A 319 30.55 -2.62 20.25
CA ARG A 319 29.70 -3.62 19.58
C ARG A 319 30.49 -4.78 19.01
N ARG A 320 29.91 -5.98 19.11
CA ARG A 320 30.33 -7.23 18.44
C ARG A 320 29.58 -7.49 17.10
N GLY A 321 28.84 -6.50 16.58
CA GLY A 321 28.04 -6.64 15.35
C GLY A 321 28.79 -6.18 14.09
N GLY A 322 28.51 -6.82 12.93
CA GLY A 322 29.13 -6.49 11.64
C GLY A 322 28.75 -5.10 11.08
N ARG A 323 29.39 -4.69 9.97
CA ARG A 323 29.30 -3.34 9.36
C ARG A 323 27.88 -2.83 9.03
N GLY A 324 26.85 -3.68 8.98
CA GLY A 324 25.44 -3.31 8.74
C GLY A 324 24.56 -3.15 9.99
N TYR A 325 25.05 -3.51 11.19
CA TYR A 325 24.23 -3.51 12.42
C TYR A 325 23.79 -2.10 12.84
N GLY A 326 24.57 -1.07 12.52
CA GLY A 326 24.22 0.34 12.79
C GLY A 326 22.91 0.76 12.12
N PHE A 327 22.71 0.34 10.86
CA PHE A 327 21.51 0.65 10.07
C PHE A 327 20.24 0.01 10.67
N TRP A 328 20.28 -1.27 10.99
CA TRP A 328 19.12 -1.96 11.58
C TRP A 328 18.78 -1.40 12.97
N LEU A 329 19.79 -1.07 13.76
CA LEU A 329 19.54 -0.47 15.06
C LEU A 329 18.98 0.95 14.94
N SER A 330 19.39 1.78 13.96
CA SER A 330 18.74 3.07 13.71
C SER A 330 17.25 2.90 13.41
N ILE A 331 16.88 1.91 12.60
CA ILE A 331 15.47 1.65 12.27
C ILE A 331 14.68 1.27 13.52
N LEU A 332 15.22 0.36 14.35
CA LEU A 332 14.57 -0.04 15.61
C LEU A 332 14.44 1.12 16.61
N LEU A 333 15.46 1.96 16.71
CA LEU A 333 15.46 3.14 17.58
C LEU A 333 14.47 4.19 17.09
N ALA A 334 14.41 4.44 15.77
CA ALA A 334 13.41 5.32 15.19
C ALA A 334 11.99 4.80 15.42
N ALA A 335 11.77 3.50 15.23
CA ALA A 335 10.48 2.87 15.54
C ALA A 335 10.09 3.08 16.99
N SER A 336 11.02 2.83 17.92
CA SER A 336 10.80 3.02 19.35
C SER A 336 10.42 4.46 19.67
N TYR A 337 11.08 5.44 19.03
CA TYR A 337 10.74 6.85 19.18
C TYR A 337 9.31 7.17 18.74
N TYR A 338 8.92 6.75 17.53
CA TYR A 338 7.58 7.02 17.02
C TYR A 338 6.49 6.24 17.75
N LEU A 339 6.79 5.04 18.26
CA LEU A 339 5.87 4.28 19.13
C LEU A 339 5.63 5.00 20.46
N LEU A 340 6.66 5.59 21.07
CA LEU A 340 6.51 6.40 22.28
C LEU A 340 5.68 7.66 22.01
N LEU A 341 5.96 8.37 20.90
CA LEU A 341 5.19 9.54 20.49
C LEU A 341 3.71 9.17 20.26
N LEU A 342 3.47 8.01 19.62
CA LEU A 342 2.12 7.54 19.33
C LEU A 342 1.35 7.16 20.60
N GLY A 343 1.99 6.44 21.52
CA GLY A 343 1.41 6.13 22.82
C GLY A 343 1.05 7.39 23.60
N GLY A 344 1.94 8.39 23.57
CA GLY A 344 1.70 9.72 24.12
C GLY A 344 0.51 10.43 23.48
N GLU A 345 0.46 10.50 22.16
CA GLU A 345 -0.66 11.10 21.41
C GLU A 345 -2.00 10.45 21.78
N ASN A 346 -2.03 9.12 21.93
CA ASN A 346 -3.24 8.40 22.34
C ASN A 346 -3.69 8.81 23.76
N MET A 347 -2.77 8.77 24.73
CA MET A 347 -3.08 9.17 26.11
C MET A 347 -3.56 10.62 26.20
N ALA A 348 -3.01 11.50 25.36
CA ALA A 348 -3.43 12.90 25.28
C ALA A 348 -4.78 13.12 24.59
N ARG A 349 -5.15 12.31 23.59
CA ARG A 349 -6.46 12.40 22.92
C ARG A 349 -7.59 11.86 23.79
N VAL A 350 -7.35 10.78 24.54
CA VAL A 350 -8.39 10.10 25.33
C VAL A 350 -8.75 10.83 26.61
N GLY A 351 -7.79 11.38 27.34
CA GLY A 351 -8.09 11.88 28.69
C GLY A 351 -6.91 11.87 29.61
N ARG A 352 -6.10 10.83 29.45
CA ARG A 352 -5.30 10.28 30.53
C ARG A 352 -4.06 11.09 30.86
N LEU A 353 -3.52 11.82 29.88
CA LEU A 353 -2.36 12.69 30.09
C LEU A 353 -2.60 14.07 29.48
N PRO A 354 -2.06 15.14 30.09
CA PRO A 354 -1.99 16.45 29.45
C PRO A 354 -1.21 16.37 28.12
N PRO A 355 -1.64 17.07 27.05
CA PRO A 355 -0.98 17.04 25.74
C PRO A 355 0.53 17.32 25.79
N LEU A 356 0.95 18.26 26.64
CA LEU A 356 2.36 18.59 26.85
C LEU A 356 3.17 17.36 27.31
N LEU A 357 2.78 16.74 28.42
CA LEU A 357 3.52 15.60 28.98
C LEU A 357 3.47 14.38 28.08
N ALA A 358 2.32 14.12 27.46
CA ALA A 358 2.16 12.92 26.65
C ALA A 358 3.04 12.98 25.39
N LEU A 359 3.07 14.11 24.69
CA LEU A 359 3.79 14.23 23.41
C LEU A 359 5.30 14.46 23.61
N TRP A 360 5.70 15.13 24.70
CA TRP A 360 7.11 15.31 25.04
C TRP A 360 7.71 14.16 25.85
N GLY A 361 6.88 13.29 26.42
CA GLY A 361 7.33 12.17 27.26
C GLY A 361 8.36 11.28 26.57
N GLY A 362 8.14 10.92 25.31
CA GLY A 362 9.12 10.16 24.51
C GLY A 362 10.46 10.89 24.34
N ASN A 363 10.42 12.20 24.04
CA ASN A 363 11.62 13.04 23.93
C ASN A 363 12.40 13.08 25.25
N ILE A 364 11.69 13.30 26.37
CA ILE A 364 12.27 13.37 27.73
C ILE A 364 12.91 12.04 28.12
N LEU A 365 12.19 10.93 27.94
CA LEU A 365 12.66 9.58 28.31
C LEU A 365 13.92 9.20 27.52
N LEU A 366 13.91 9.38 26.20
CA LEU A 366 15.05 9.05 25.35
C LEU A 366 16.24 9.97 25.59
N THR A 367 15.99 11.26 25.84
CA THR A 367 17.04 12.21 26.19
C THR A 367 17.68 11.81 27.51
N GLY A 368 16.88 11.54 28.55
CA GLY A 368 17.35 11.07 29.86
C GLY A 368 18.18 9.79 29.75
N TYR A 369 17.69 8.78 29.03
CA TYR A 369 18.43 7.55 28.75
C TYR A 369 19.79 7.83 28.10
N SER A 370 19.80 8.70 27.11
CA SER A 370 21.01 8.98 26.33
C SER A 370 22.03 9.79 27.12
N VAL A 371 21.59 10.77 27.91
CA VAL A 371 22.46 11.51 28.84
C VAL A 371 23.08 10.57 29.87
N LEU A 372 22.27 9.71 30.52
CA LEU A 372 22.75 8.74 31.51
C LEU A 372 23.79 7.78 30.92
N LYS A 373 23.59 7.36 29.67
CA LYS A 373 24.51 6.47 28.96
C LYS A 373 25.80 7.16 28.51
N LEU A 374 25.71 8.43 28.11
CA LEU A 374 26.86 9.24 27.70
C LEU A 374 27.66 9.78 28.89
N SER A 375 27.04 9.92 30.07
CA SER A 375 27.67 10.61 31.18
C SER A 375 28.85 9.88 31.80
N GLU A 376 29.04 8.56 31.58
CA GLU A 376 30.13 7.65 32.05
C GLU A 376 30.61 7.75 33.50
N ARG A 377 30.17 8.76 34.25
CA ARG A 377 30.25 8.86 35.69
C ARG A 377 28.91 8.37 36.19
N PHE A 378 28.96 7.20 36.82
CA PHE A 378 28.06 6.72 37.86
C PHE A 378 27.87 7.75 39.00
N SER A 379 27.67 9.04 38.73
CA SER A 379 27.53 10.07 39.77
C SER A 379 26.15 10.00 40.41
N LEU A 380 25.09 9.71 39.64
CA LEU A 380 23.73 9.64 40.17
C LEU A 380 23.48 8.35 40.95
N ILE A 381 24.01 7.22 40.47
CA ILE A 381 23.96 5.93 41.19
C ILE A 381 24.84 6.00 42.44
N ARG A 382 26.09 6.50 42.35
CA ARG A 382 26.93 6.69 43.54
C ARG A 382 26.43 7.79 44.49
N ALA A 383 25.72 8.81 44.01
CA ALA A 383 25.09 9.81 44.88
C ALA A 383 23.90 9.21 45.63
N ILE A 384 23.10 8.37 44.96
CA ILE A 384 22.03 7.60 45.60
C ILE A 384 22.60 6.59 46.59
N GLU A 385 23.69 5.90 46.26
CA GLU A 385 24.40 4.99 47.18
C GLU A 385 24.98 5.76 48.37
N ARG A 386 25.62 6.92 48.17
CA ARG A 386 26.13 7.78 49.26
C ARG A 386 25.02 8.35 50.14
N MET A 387 23.86 8.70 49.56
CA MET A 387 22.69 9.12 50.34
C MET A 387 22.07 7.94 51.09
N ALA A 388 22.07 6.74 50.50
CA ALA A 388 21.61 5.53 51.16
C ALA A 388 22.56 5.04 52.26
N GLU A 389 23.88 5.21 52.10
CA GLU A 389 24.89 4.95 53.12
C GLU A 389 24.80 5.96 54.27
N ARG A 390 24.59 7.25 53.97
CA ARG A 390 24.30 8.26 55.00
C ARG A 390 22.99 7.95 55.75
N ALA A 391 21.98 7.43 55.07
CA ALA A 391 20.72 7.01 55.70
C ALA A 391 20.85 5.70 56.50
N ARG A 392 21.81 4.80 56.15
CA ARG A 392 22.13 3.59 56.94
C ARG A 392 22.78 3.91 58.28
N LEU A 393 23.49 5.03 58.39
CA LEU A 393 24.15 5.46 59.62
C LEU A 393 23.17 6.07 60.64
N THR A 394 21.94 6.41 60.23
CA THR A 394 20.95 7.11 61.07
C THR A 394 19.84 6.22 61.65
N SER A 395 19.70 4.96 61.24
CA SER A 395 18.71 4.04 61.86
C SER A 395 19.06 2.55 61.62
N PRO A 396 19.41 1.75 62.65
CA PRO A 396 19.84 0.36 62.46
C PRO A 396 18.72 -0.67 62.21
N THR A 397 17.44 -0.31 62.31
CA THR A 397 16.38 -1.32 62.56
C THR A 397 15.39 -1.60 61.43
N THR A 398 15.51 -1.00 60.23
CA THR A 398 14.69 -1.45 59.08
C THR A 398 15.45 -1.35 57.74
N PRO A 399 15.53 -2.44 56.95
CA PRO A 399 15.99 -2.32 55.57
C PRO A 399 14.89 -1.60 54.76
N PRO A 400 15.20 -0.48 54.08
CA PRO A 400 14.18 0.23 53.31
C PRO A 400 13.70 -0.64 52.14
N LEU A 401 12.41 -0.54 51.79
CA LEU A 401 11.72 -1.20 50.64
C LEU A 401 12.54 -1.21 49.34
N ARG A 402 13.45 -0.26 49.18
CA ARG A 402 14.37 -0.14 48.05
C ARG A 402 15.43 -1.24 47.97
N VAL A 403 15.89 -1.81 49.09
CA VAL A 403 16.86 -2.93 49.10
C VAL A 403 16.21 -4.23 48.62
N GLN A 404 14.95 -4.47 48.99
CA GLN A 404 14.17 -5.60 48.46
C GLN A 404 13.90 -5.44 46.95
N LEU A 405 13.61 -4.22 46.49
CA LEU A 405 13.40 -3.96 45.07
C LEU A 405 14.69 -4.05 44.24
N ILE A 406 15.85 -3.66 44.79
CA ILE A 406 17.15 -3.77 44.12
C ILE A 406 17.61 -5.24 44.04
N THR A 407 17.43 -6.04 45.10
CA THR A 407 17.75 -7.47 45.07
C THR A 407 16.81 -8.23 44.13
N GLN A 408 15.52 -7.88 44.09
CA GLN A 408 14.58 -8.40 43.08
C GLN A 408 14.97 -7.97 41.64
N TRP A 409 15.39 -6.72 41.45
CA TRP A 409 15.89 -6.23 40.16
C TRP A 409 17.20 -6.91 39.74
N ASP A 410 18.07 -7.27 40.67
CA ASP A 410 19.32 -7.99 40.41
C ASP A 410 19.07 -9.46 40.11
N HIS A 411 18.08 -10.09 40.74
CA HIS A 411 17.62 -11.42 40.36
C HIS A 411 16.95 -11.42 38.97
N LEU A 412 16.12 -10.43 38.66
CA LEU A 412 15.54 -10.25 37.33
C LEU A 412 16.60 -9.91 36.28
N ARG A 413 17.61 -9.09 36.60
CA ARG A 413 18.78 -8.82 35.74
C ARG A 413 19.65 -10.04 35.55
N ALA A 414 19.86 -10.87 36.57
CA ALA A 414 20.62 -12.10 36.46
C ALA A 414 19.87 -13.14 35.61
N ARG A 415 18.54 -13.23 35.74
CA ARG A 415 17.69 -14.12 34.94
C ARG A 415 17.59 -13.66 33.49
N THR A 416 17.42 -12.37 33.25
CA THR A 416 17.44 -11.78 31.88
C THR A 416 18.84 -11.75 31.28
N ARG A 417 19.92 -11.64 32.08
CA ARG A 417 21.29 -11.86 31.61
C ARG A 417 21.58 -13.31 31.30
N ARG A 418 21.06 -14.29 32.06
CA ARG A 418 21.19 -15.72 31.72
C ARG A 418 20.42 -16.07 30.46
N ILE A 419 19.16 -15.66 30.34
CA ILE A 419 18.34 -15.85 29.13
C ILE A 419 18.98 -15.11 27.95
N GLY A 420 19.41 -13.86 28.17
CA GLY A 420 20.12 -13.06 27.18
C GLY A 420 21.48 -13.63 26.81
N GLN A 421 22.23 -14.25 27.73
CA GLN A 421 23.51 -14.90 27.48
C GLN A 421 23.35 -16.26 26.82
N GLU A 422 22.35 -17.07 27.15
CA GLU A 422 22.05 -18.33 26.46
C GLU A 422 21.57 -18.06 25.02
N MET A 423 20.75 -17.02 24.85
CA MET A 423 20.28 -16.58 23.54
C MET A 423 21.40 -15.88 22.74
N LEU A 424 22.26 -15.08 23.39
CA LEU A 424 23.47 -14.50 22.77
C LEU A 424 24.50 -15.59 22.45
N ILE A 425 24.73 -16.60 23.28
CA ILE A 425 25.65 -17.71 22.97
C ILE A 425 25.13 -18.53 21.78
N ARG A 426 23.81 -18.63 21.61
CA ARG A 426 23.19 -19.22 20.40
C ARG A 426 23.22 -18.29 19.17
N LEU A 427 23.18 -16.97 19.34
CA LEU A 427 23.16 -15.97 18.26
C LEU A 427 24.54 -15.38 17.91
N SER A 428 25.55 -15.57 18.76
CA SER A 428 26.86 -14.93 18.69
C SER A 428 28.00 -15.91 18.39
N ARG A 429 27.78 -16.88 17.50
CA ARG A 429 28.91 -17.45 16.74
C ARG A 429 29.15 -16.61 15.48
N PRO A 430 30.06 -15.62 15.49
CA PRO A 430 30.51 -14.96 14.28
C PRO A 430 31.43 -15.87 13.45
N PHE A 431 31.15 -15.89 12.16
CA PHE A 431 32.08 -16.21 11.08
C PHE A 431 33.22 -15.17 11.06
N VAL A 432 34.41 -15.50 11.58
CA VAL A 432 35.73 -15.07 11.07
C VAL A 432 36.76 -16.13 11.47
N THR A 433 37.53 -16.57 10.49
CA THR A 433 38.62 -17.54 10.53
C THR A 433 39.78 -17.16 11.47
N ARG A 434 40.14 -18.08 12.37
CA ARG A 434 41.54 -18.40 12.68
C ARG A 434 41.70 -19.90 12.52
N ALA A 435 42.79 -20.30 11.87
CA ALA A 435 43.14 -21.68 11.58
C ALA A 435 43.06 -22.58 12.84
N GLY A 436 42.56 -23.81 12.66
CA GLY A 436 42.53 -24.84 13.71
C GLY A 436 41.12 -25.30 14.11
N ALA A 437 40.67 -26.37 13.45
CA ALA A 437 39.66 -27.36 13.87
C ALA A 437 38.56 -26.96 14.89
N SER A 438 37.31 -26.83 14.41
CA SER A 438 36.11 -27.56 14.89
C SER A 438 34.80 -27.04 14.23
N ARG A 439 33.93 -27.97 13.84
CA ARG A 439 32.77 -27.81 12.93
C ARG A 439 31.63 -26.91 13.48
N PRO A 440 30.92 -26.10 12.65
CA PRO A 440 29.70 -25.42 13.06
C PRO A 440 28.39 -26.14 12.67
N LEU A 441 27.43 -26.18 13.62
CA LEU A 441 26.12 -26.86 13.59
C LEU A 441 25.09 -26.38 12.55
N VAL A 442 25.38 -25.36 11.72
CA VAL A 442 24.52 -25.02 10.55
C VAL A 442 24.63 -26.09 9.46
N MET A 443 25.69 -26.91 9.53
CA MET A 443 25.92 -28.01 8.60
C MET A 443 24.86 -29.12 8.69
N ASP A 444 24.21 -29.33 9.84
CA ASP A 444 23.26 -30.44 10.02
C ASP A 444 21.87 -30.13 9.45
N SER A 445 21.42 -28.87 9.49
CA SER A 445 20.21 -28.42 8.78
C SER A 445 20.46 -28.33 7.26
N MET A 446 21.70 -28.02 6.86
CA MET A 446 22.13 -28.10 5.46
C MET A 446 22.33 -29.54 4.96
N ARG A 447 22.51 -30.54 5.85
CA ARG A 447 22.58 -31.95 5.47
C ARG A 447 21.22 -32.46 4.98
N ALA A 448 20.13 -32.03 5.61
CA ALA A 448 18.77 -32.31 5.16
C ALA A 448 18.48 -31.75 3.74
N LEU A 449 18.98 -30.55 3.42
CA LEU A 449 18.90 -29.96 2.07
C LEU A 449 19.92 -30.57 1.08
N SER A 450 21.04 -31.13 1.57
CA SER A 450 22.06 -31.76 0.71
C SER A 450 21.63 -33.12 0.14
N HIS A 451 20.64 -33.78 0.74
CA HIS A 451 20.11 -35.04 0.22
C HIS A 451 19.25 -34.85 -1.04
N LEU A 452 18.68 -33.65 -1.26
CA LEU A 452 17.89 -33.26 -2.43
C LEU A 452 18.72 -32.72 -3.61
N ALA A 453 20.01 -32.44 -3.40
CA ALA A 453 20.91 -31.85 -4.42
C ALA A 453 22.12 -32.76 -4.73
N ARG A 454 21.91 -34.08 -4.83
CA ARG A 454 22.94 -35.07 -5.18
C ARG A 454 23.27 -35.09 -6.68
N GLY A 455 23.66 -33.92 -7.20
CA GLY A 455 24.29 -33.74 -8.50
C GLY A 455 25.40 -32.68 -8.43
N ARG A 456 26.65 -33.11 -8.22
CA ARG A 456 27.93 -32.42 -8.52
C ARG A 456 28.09 -30.90 -8.24
N LEU A 457 27.52 -30.33 -7.17
CA LEU A 457 27.87 -28.95 -6.77
C LEU A 457 29.31 -28.89 -6.21
N ARG A 458 30.17 -28.02 -6.76
CA ARG A 458 31.53 -27.83 -6.23
C ARG A 458 31.48 -27.06 -4.91
N ILE A 459 32.52 -27.16 -4.08
CA ILE A 459 32.59 -26.50 -2.76
C ILE A 459 32.40 -24.97 -2.89
N GLY A 460 32.98 -24.36 -3.93
CA GLY A 460 32.79 -22.94 -4.24
C GLY A 460 31.34 -22.55 -4.54
N ASP A 461 30.59 -23.42 -5.23
CA ASP A 461 29.19 -23.16 -5.58
C ASP A 461 28.31 -23.12 -4.32
N ARG A 462 28.49 -24.10 -3.43
CA ARG A 462 27.79 -24.15 -2.14
C ARG A 462 28.15 -22.96 -1.25
N TYR A 463 29.42 -22.55 -1.26
CA TYR A 463 29.90 -21.41 -0.48
C TYR A 463 29.22 -20.10 -0.93
N ILE A 464 29.26 -19.79 -2.23
CA ILE A 464 28.65 -18.58 -2.79
C ILE A 464 27.13 -18.59 -2.61
N ALA A 465 26.47 -19.72 -2.87
CA ALA A 465 25.02 -19.85 -2.68
C ALA A 465 24.60 -19.66 -1.21
N ALA A 466 25.34 -20.26 -0.26
CA ALA A 466 25.07 -20.09 1.16
C ALA A 466 25.28 -18.64 1.63
N GLN A 467 26.35 -17.99 1.16
CA GLN A 467 26.61 -16.58 1.44
C GLN A 467 25.49 -15.68 0.89
N PHE A 468 25.08 -15.89 -0.36
CA PHE A 468 23.97 -15.17 -0.99
C PHE A 468 22.68 -15.36 -0.20
N LEU A 469 22.29 -16.61 0.13
CA LEU A 469 21.05 -16.89 0.82
C LEU A 469 21.03 -16.28 2.24
N SER A 470 22.16 -16.31 2.95
CA SER A 470 22.30 -15.65 4.25
C SER A 470 22.13 -14.13 4.15
N LEU A 471 22.73 -13.49 3.14
CA LEU A 471 22.57 -12.06 2.88
C LEU A 471 21.15 -11.72 2.41
N TYR A 472 20.52 -12.57 1.62
CA TYR A 472 19.14 -12.44 1.16
C TYR A 472 18.18 -12.44 2.35
N LEU A 473 18.26 -13.42 3.25
CA LEU A 473 17.42 -13.47 4.44
C LEU A 473 17.67 -12.27 5.36
N THR A 474 18.93 -11.86 5.54
CA THR A 474 19.27 -10.70 6.39
C THR A 474 18.67 -9.40 5.83
N THR A 475 18.78 -9.19 4.52
CA THR A 475 18.24 -8.00 3.85
C THR A 475 16.72 -8.02 3.81
N LEU A 476 16.10 -9.19 3.58
CA LEU A 476 14.64 -9.36 3.58
C LEU A 476 14.02 -9.08 4.95
N VAL A 477 14.53 -9.69 6.02
CA VAL A 477 14.04 -9.47 7.39
C VAL A 477 14.16 -8.00 7.77
N GLY A 478 15.27 -7.37 7.39
CA GLY A 478 15.48 -5.99 7.72
C GLY A 478 14.55 -5.03 6.94
N LEU A 479 14.39 -5.20 5.63
CA LEU A 479 13.42 -4.41 4.85
C LEU A 479 11.99 -4.66 5.34
N TRP A 480 11.64 -5.89 5.71
CA TRP A 480 10.34 -6.23 6.30
C TRP A 480 10.11 -5.50 7.62
N THR A 481 11.13 -5.48 8.49
CA THR A 481 11.08 -4.75 9.76
C THR A 481 10.79 -3.27 9.51
N LEU A 482 11.52 -2.64 8.57
CA LEU A 482 11.29 -1.24 8.18
C LEU A 482 9.86 -1.01 7.68
N PHE A 483 9.35 -1.91 6.83
CA PHE A 483 7.99 -1.82 6.29
C PHE A 483 6.92 -1.93 7.38
N VAL A 484 7.05 -2.88 8.32
CA VAL A 484 6.12 -3.05 9.45
C VAL A 484 6.09 -1.80 10.32
N ILE A 485 7.26 -1.23 10.62
CA ILE A 485 7.36 0.01 11.40
C ILE A 485 6.63 1.16 10.70
N PHE A 486 6.89 1.34 9.40
CA PHE A 486 6.23 2.37 8.61
C PHE A 486 4.71 2.15 8.58
N THR A 487 4.27 0.91 8.42
CA THR A 487 2.84 0.56 8.40
C THR A 487 2.15 0.90 9.71
N VAL A 488 2.73 0.51 10.86
CA VAL A 488 2.17 0.86 12.18
C VAL A 488 2.09 2.37 12.35
N PHE A 489 3.09 3.12 11.87
CA PHE A 489 3.08 4.57 11.87
C PHE A 489 1.97 5.16 10.97
N GLU A 490 1.74 4.59 9.79
CA GLU A 490 0.70 5.05 8.87
C GLU A 490 -0.72 4.82 9.44
N LEU A 491 -1.01 3.61 9.93
CA LEU A 491 -2.32 3.28 10.51
C LEU A 491 -2.54 3.91 11.89
N SER A 492 -1.49 4.46 12.51
CA SER A 492 -1.48 4.96 13.87
C SER A 492 -2.62 5.91 14.21
N SER A 493 -2.94 6.82 13.29
CA SER A 493 -3.97 7.83 13.48
C SER A 493 -5.38 7.25 13.48
N ASP A 494 -5.58 6.13 12.78
CA ASP A 494 -6.87 5.43 12.66
C ASP A 494 -7.04 4.43 13.80
N LEU A 495 -5.97 3.72 14.17
CA LEU A 495 -5.90 2.86 15.36
C LEU A 495 -6.35 3.59 16.62
N ILE A 496 -5.92 4.85 16.76
CA ILE A 496 -6.30 5.69 17.90
C ILE A 496 -7.74 6.20 17.77
N ALA A 497 -8.11 6.71 16.60
CA ALA A 497 -9.44 7.29 16.39
C ALA A 497 -10.54 6.28 16.71
N ASN A 498 -10.33 5.02 16.33
CA ASN A 498 -11.30 3.94 16.46
C ASN A 498 -11.07 3.04 17.69
N GLN A 499 -10.16 3.43 18.59
CA GLN A 499 -9.84 2.70 19.83
C GLN A 499 -9.55 1.20 19.62
N ILE A 500 -8.78 0.87 18.58
CA ILE A 500 -8.56 -0.51 18.15
C ILE A 500 -7.68 -1.28 19.15
N PRO A 501 -8.11 -2.45 19.65
CA PRO A 501 -7.29 -3.31 20.51
C PRO A 501 -6.00 -3.79 19.84
N ALA A 502 -4.90 -3.82 20.60
CA ALA A 502 -3.57 -4.22 20.10
C ALA A 502 -3.53 -5.63 19.48
N ARG A 503 -4.41 -6.55 19.92
CA ARG A 503 -4.52 -7.90 19.33
C ARG A 503 -4.86 -7.87 17.84
N PHE A 504 -5.81 -7.01 17.44
CA PHE A 504 -6.23 -6.89 16.04
C PHE A 504 -5.16 -6.23 15.19
N VAL A 505 -4.35 -5.35 15.78
CA VAL A 505 -3.16 -4.79 15.12
C VAL A 505 -2.13 -5.89 14.88
N ALA A 506 -1.86 -6.72 15.88
CA ALA A 506 -0.91 -7.84 15.74
C ALA A 506 -1.39 -8.84 14.67
N GLU A 507 -2.67 -9.23 14.69
CA GLU A 507 -3.26 -10.09 13.66
C GLU A 507 -3.15 -9.45 12.27
N TYR A 508 -3.46 -8.16 12.14
CA TYR A 508 -3.32 -7.44 10.88
C TYR A 508 -1.87 -7.49 10.36
N LEU A 509 -0.88 -7.25 11.23
CA LEU A 509 0.53 -7.30 10.84
C LEU A 509 1.00 -8.71 10.45
N VAL A 510 0.48 -9.75 11.11
CA VAL A 510 0.77 -11.15 10.75
C VAL A 510 0.19 -11.48 9.38
N PHE A 511 -1.07 -11.15 9.11
CA PHE A 511 -1.69 -11.40 7.80
C PHE A 511 -1.16 -10.49 6.69
N LEU A 512 -0.57 -9.35 7.04
CA LEU A 512 0.14 -8.47 6.10
C LEU A 512 1.51 -9.00 5.69
N THR A 513 2.18 -9.74 6.58
CA THR A 513 3.56 -10.18 6.38
C THR A 513 3.76 -11.00 5.08
N PRO A 514 2.89 -11.97 4.71
CA PRO A 514 3.05 -12.70 3.45
C PRO A 514 3.10 -11.84 2.19
N SER A 515 2.24 -10.82 2.11
CA SER A 515 2.18 -9.90 0.98
C SER A 515 3.42 -9.01 0.94
N VAL A 516 3.82 -8.50 2.11
CA VAL A 516 5.00 -7.64 2.25
C VAL A 516 6.28 -8.38 1.88
N LEU A 517 6.47 -9.62 2.35
CA LEU A 517 7.65 -10.42 1.99
C LEU A 517 7.72 -10.65 0.48
N SER A 518 6.57 -10.84 -0.17
CA SER A 518 6.50 -10.99 -1.63
C SER A 518 6.91 -9.71 -2.37
N TYR A 519 6.51 -8.55 -1.83
CA TYR A 519 6.87 -7.25 -2.39
C TYR A 519 8.35 -6.89 -2.19
N LEU A 520 8.94 -7.30 -1.06
CA LEU A 520 10.33 -7.00 -0.69
C LEU A 520 11.35 -8.02 -1.22
N ALA A 521 10.92 -9.19 -1.67
CA ALA A 521 11.81 -10.24 -2.16
C ALA A 521 12.73 -9.79 -3.33
N PRO A 522 12.24 -9.14 -4.40
CA PRO A 522 13.11 -8.67 -5.48
C PRO A 522 14.21 -7.67 -5.04
N PRO A 523 13.91 -6.56 -4.33
CA PRO A 523 14.96 -5.64 -3.88
C PRO A 523 15.92 -6.29 -2.86
N SER A 524 15.48 -7.26 -2.06
CA SER A 524 16.36 -8.07 -1.21
C SER A 524 17.33 -8.95 -2.01
N ALA A 525 16.88 -9.57 -3.11
CA ALA A 525 17.72 -10.37 -3.99
C ALA A 525 18.78 -9.53 -4.70
N LEU A 526 18.41 -8.34 -5.19
CA LEU A 526 19.34 -7.35 -5.73
C LEU A 526 20.43 -7.00 -4.70
N MET A 527 20.01 -6.63 -3.48
CA MET A 527 20.92 -6.24 -2.41
C MET A 527 21.85 -7.38 -2.02
N ALA A 528 21.33 -8.60 -1.91
CA ALA A 528 22.11 -9.78 -1.57
C ALA A 528 23.13 -10.14 -2.65
N ALA A 529 22.78 -10.06 -3.94
CA ALA A 529 23.68 -10.31 -5.06
C ALA A 529 24.81 -9.26 -5.11
N LEU A 530 24.43 -7.97 -4.99
CA LEU A 530 25.37 -6.85 -4.90
C LEU A 530 26.37 -7.02 -3.74
N LEU A 531 25.85 -7.33 -2.54
CA LEU A 531 26.67 -7.49 -1.34
C LEU A 531 27.55 -8.74 -1.41
N SER A 532 27.03 -9.86 -1.91
CA SER A 532 27.80 -11.10 -2.07
C SER A 532 29.00 -10.86 -2.98
N MET A 533 28.77 -10.29 -4.16
CA MET A 533 29.86 -9.97 -5.10
C MET A 533 30.81 -8.89 -4.55
N SER A 534 30.30 -7.88 -3.85
CA SER A 534 31.13 -6.85 -3.22
C SER A 534 32.02 -7.42 -2.12
N VAL A 535 31.54 -8.37 -1.32
CA VAL A 535 32.33 -9.02 -0.26
C VAL A 535 33.39 -9.92 -0.88
N LEU A 536 33.03 -10.78 -1.84
CA LEU A 536 33.96 -11.66 -2.56
C LEU A 536 35.07 -10.86 -3.28
N SER A 537 34.72 -9.71 -3.85
CA SER A 537 35.68 -8.82 -4.48
C SER A 537 36.62 -8.17 -3.46
N LYS A 538 36.08 -7.71 -2.32
CA LYS A 538 36.86 -7.02 -1.28
C LYS A 538 37.78 -7.96 -0.49
N SER A 539 37.37 -9.20 -0.27
CA SER A 539 38.20 -10.22 0.41
C SER A 539 39.27 -10.82 -0.50
N GLY A 540 39.27 -10.49 -1.80
CA GLY A 540 40.20 -11.06 -2.78
C GLY A 540 39.84 -12.49 -3.21
N GLU A 541 38.73 -13.05 -2.73
CA GLU A 541 38.28 -14.40 -3.09
C GLU A 541 37.93 -14.51 -4.57
N LEU A 542 37.36 -13.46 -5.16
CA LEU A 542 37.08 -13.43 -6.59
C LEU A 542 38.37 -13.43 -7.44
N THR A 543 39.42 -12.76 -6.95
CA THR A 543 40.75 -12.77 -7.60
C THR A 543 41.38 -14.17 -7.48
N ALA A 544 41.22 -14.84 -6.34
CA ALA A 544 41.66 -16.22 -6.16
C ALA A 544 40.92 -17.20 -7.09
N PHE A 545 39.60 -17.04 -7.28
CA PHE A 545 38.85 -17.83 -8.26
C PHE A 545 39.39 -17.63 -9.68
N ARG A 546 39.66 -16.39 -10.08
CA ARG A 546 40.26 -16.08 -11.40
C ARG A 546 41.65 -16.71 -11.56
N ALA A 547 42.50 -16.62 -10.54
CA ALA A 547 43.83 -17.23 -10.55
C ALA A 547 43.76 -18.76 -10.67
N ALA A 548 42.70 -19.38 -10.14
CA ALA A 548 42.42 -20.81 -10.29
C ALA A 548 41.71 -21.19 -11.62
N GLY A 549 41.62 -20.26 -12.59
CA GLY A 549 40.99 -20.50 -13.89
C GLY A 549 39.44 -20.51 -13.86
N ILE A 550 38.81 -20.06 -12.77
CA ILE A 550 37.36 -19.98 -12.65
C ILE A 550 36.88 -18.61 -13.15
N SER A 551 36.02 -18.61 -14.16
CA SER A 551 35.46 -17.38 -14.72
C SER A 551 34.50 -16.68 -13.75
N ILE A 552 34.42 -15.34 -13.84
CA ILE A 552 33.46 -14.54 -13.05
C ILE A 552 32.01 -14.91 -13.38
N TYR A 553 31.72 -15.25 -14.64
CA TYR A 553 30.42 -15.75 -15.07
C TYR A 553 30.03 -17.01 -14.31
N ARG A 554 30.98 -17.92 -14.11
CA ARG A 554 30.74 -19.13 -13.33
C ARG A 554 30.50 -18.84 -11.85
N ALA A 555 31.23 -17.90 -11.26
CA ALA A 555 30.99 -17.46 -9.87
C ALA A 555 29.59 -16.83 -9.69
N SER A 556 28.96 -16.37 -10.77
CA SER A 556 27.61 -15.81 -10.78
C SER A 556 26.51 -16.88 -10.82
N VAL A 557 26.79 -18.08 -11.35
CA VAL A 557 25.81 -19.17 -11.51
C VAL A 557 25.18 -19.63 -10.18
N PRO A 558 25.93 -19.84 -9.08
CA PRO A 558 25.33 -20.23 -7.80
C PRO A 558 24.37 -19.19 -7.23
N ILE A 559 24.63 -17.89 -7.47
CA ILE A 559 23.73 -16.80 -7.07
C ILE A 559 22.43 -16.88 -7.88
N LEU A 560 22.54 -17.02 -9.20
CA LEU A 560 21.38 -17.12 -10.09
C LEU A 560 20.55 -18.37 -9.79
N ALA A 561 21.19 -19.52 -9.60
CA ALA A 561 20.53 -20.78 -9.23
C ALA A 561 19.79 -20.65 -7.89
N ALA A 562 20.43 -20.08 -6.86
CA ALA A 562 19.77 -19.83 -5.58
C ALA A 562 18.58 -18.86 -5.73
N SER A 563 18.72 -17.80 -6.53
CA SER A 563 17.63 -16.85 -6.78
C SER A 563 16.47 -17.47 -7.58
N ALA A 564 16.73 -18.41 -8.49
CA ALA A 564 15.69 -19.16 -9.18
C ALA A 564 14.90 -20.06 -8.24
N VAL A 565 15.58 -20.72 -7.28
CA VAL A 565 14.91 -21.49 -6.22
C VAL A 565 14.04 -20.58 -5.35
N VAL A 566 14.53 -19.39 -4.97
CA VAL A 566 13.73 -18.39 -4.24
C VAL A 566 12.54 -17.91 -5.06
N ALA A 567 12.70 -17.68 -6.36
CA ALA A 567 11.60 -17.28 -7.26
C ALA A 567 10.49 -18.34 -7.33
N LEU A 568 10.86 -19.62 -7.43
CA LEU A 568 9.90 -20.73 -7.41
C LEU A 568 9.19 -20.85 -6.06
N ALA A 569 9.93 -20.76 -4.95
CA ALA A 569 9.35 -20.74 -3.62
C ALA A 569 8.38 -19.57 -3.43
N LEU A 570 8.72 -18.40 -4.00
CA LEU A 570 7.87 -17.22 -3.96
C LEU A 570 6.63 -17.36 -4.83
N ALA A 571 6.72 -17.99 -6.01
CA ALA A 571 5.55 -18.31 -6.84
C ALA A 571 4.58 -19.23 -6.08
N PHE A 572 5.10 -20.25 -5.39
CA PHE A 572 4.29 -21.12 -4.53
C PHE A 572 3.65 -20.33 -3.37
N TRP A 573 4.42 -19.48 -2.70
CA TRP A 573 3.95 -18.60 -1.62
C TRP A 573 2.81 -17.68 -2.06
N GLN A 574 2.94 -17.06 -3.24
CA GLN A 574 1.95 -16.16 -3.81
C GLN A 574 0.66 -16.87 -4.27
N GLU A 575 0.72 -18.16 -4.60
CA GLU A 575 -0.46 -18.91 -5.01
C GLU A 575 -1.25 -19.46 -3.82
N HIS A 576 -0.58 -19.90 -2.75
CA HIS A 576 -1.23 -20.63 -1.65
C HIS A 576 -1.42 -19.82 -0.37
N ILE A 577 -0.49 -18.93 -0.03
CA ILE A 577 -0.48 -18.27 1.30
C ILE A 577 -0.97 -16.83 1.19
N VAL A 578 -0.50 -16.08 0.18
CA VAL A 578 -0.82 -14.65 0.02
C VAL A 578 -2.31 -14.36 -0.17
N PRO A 579 -3.09 -15.10 -0.98
CA PRO A 579 -4.49 -14.74 -1.25
C PRO A 579 -5.36 -14.79 0.01
N GLU A 580 -5.25 -15.85 0.81
CA GLU A 580 -6.01 -15.99 2.05
C GLU A 580 -5.58 -14.96 3.10
N ALA A 581 -4.27 -14.72 3.21
CA ALA A 581 -3.73 -13.70 4.10
C ALA A 581 -4.24 -12.30 3.74
N ASN A 582 -4.26 -11.96 2.45
CA ASN A 582 -4.79 -10.68 1.96
C ASN A 582 -6.29 -10.52 2.22
N ALA A 583 -7.09 -11.58 2.05
CA ALA A 583 -8.52 -11.54 2.36
C ALA A 583 -8.77 -11.20 3.84
N ARG A 584 -8.05 -11.85 4.76
CA ARG A 584 -8.16 -11.57 6.21
C ARG A 584 -7.59 -10.20 6.57
N GLN A 585 -6.46 -9.81 5.98
CA GLN A 585 -5.85 -8.51 6.16
C GLN A 585 -6.82 -7.38 5.75
N ASP A 586 -7.53 -7.53 4.64
CA ASP A 586 -8.48 -6.51 4.16
C ASP A 586 -9.65 -6.30 5.12
N LEU A 587 -10.18 -7.38 5.71
CA LEU A 587 -11.21 -7.31 6.75
C LEU A 587 -10.69 -6.59 8.01
N LEU A 588 -9.47 -6.93 8.45
CA LEU A 588 -8.85 -6.29 9.60
C LEU A 588 -8.49 -4.82 9.32
N ARG A 589 -8.04 -4.50 8.10
CA ARG A 589 -7.78 -3.12 7.67
C ARG A 589 -9.05 -2.30 7.68
N PHE A 590 -10.16 -2.87 7.22
CA PHE A 590 -11.47 -2.24 7.29
C PHE A 590 -11.84 -1.95 8.74
N TYR A 591 -11.76 -2.95 9.63
CA TYR A 591 -12.01 -2.78 11.06
C TYR A 591 -11.12 -1.70 11.68
N ILE A 592 -9.83 -1.68 11.35
CA ILE A 592 -8.90 -0.65 11.85
C ILE A 592 -9.30 0.75 11.39
N LYS A 593 -9.68 0.90 10.11
CA LYS A 593 -10.04 2.20 9.52
C LYS A 593 -11.43 2.69 9.93
N LYS A 594 -12.37 1.78 10.20
CA LYS A 594 -13.78 2.08 10.44
C LYS A 594 -14.27 1.82 11.87
N GLY A 595 -13.48 1.19 12.72
CA GLY A 595 -13.89 0.83 14.10
C GLY A 595 -14.94 -0.28 14.21
N ARG A 596 -15.51 -0.72 13.07
CA ARG A 596 -16.51 -1.79 12.98
C ARG A 596 -16.15 -2.76 11.86
N PHE A 597 -16.55 -4.01 12.02
CA PHE A 597 -16.42 -4.98 10.93
C PHE A 597 -17.40 -4.60 9.80
N PRO A 598 -17.08 -4.95 8.55
CA PRO A 598 -18.02 -4.72 7.46
C PRO A 598 -19.30 -5.52 7.74
N SER A 599 -20.45 -4.87 7.59
CA SER A 599 -21.78 -5.50 7.72
C SER A 599 -21.98 -6.59 6.67
N ASP A 600 -22.96 -7.48 6.84
CA ASP A 600 -23.18 -8.54 5.85
C ASP A 600 -23.52 -7.97 4.46
N ALA A 601 -24.22 -6.84 4.38
CA ALA A 601 -24.39 -6.08 3.14
C ALA A 601 -23.10 -5.42 2.62
N GLU A 602 -22.16 -5.05 3.51
CA GLU A 602 -20.82 -4.58 3.14
C GLU A 602 -19.86 -5.74 2.76
N ARG A 603 -20.25 -6.99 3.02
CA ARG A 603 -19.53 -8.22 2.65
C ARG A 603 -20.15 -8.91 1.42
N SER A 604 -21.47 -8.85 1.27
CA SER A 604 -22.23 -9.35 0.13
C SER A 604 -22.54 -8.19 -0.82
N LEU A 605 -21.89 -8.17 -1.98
CA LEU A 605 -22.19 -7.27 -3.10
C LEU A 605 -22.28 -5.77 -2.73
N THR A 606 -21.16 -5.26 -2.22
CA THR A 606 -20.84 -3.83 -2.11
C THR A 606 -19.54 -3.50 -2.82
N ALA A 607 -19.25 -4.18 -3.93
CA ALA A 607 -18.86 -3.42 -5.09
C ALA A 607 -20.17 -2.87 -5.67
N PRO A 608 -20.40 -1.54 -5.70
CA PRO A 608 -21.57 -0.99 -6.38
C PRO A 608 -21.64 -1.46 -7.86
N ALA A 609 -20.49 -1.89 -8.42
CA ALA A 609 -20.28 -2.37 -9.78
C ALA A 609 -20.99 -3.69 -10.14
N ILE A 610 -21.48 -4.48 -9.17
CA ILE A 610 -22.19 -5.76 -9.44
C ILE A 610 -23.69 -5.65 -9.13
N ARG A 611 -24.21 -4.46 -8.77
CA ARG A 611 -25.65 -4.26 -8.63
C ARG A 611 -26.38 -4.32 -9.97
N TRP A 612 -25.70 -4.06 -11.07
CA TRP A 612 -26.25 -4.02 -12.41
C TRP A 612 -25.42 -4.94 -13.31
N ILE A 613 -26.07 -5.93 -13.92
CA ILE A 613 -25.42 -6.94 -14.76
C ILE A 613 -26.06 -6.89 -16.15
N ALA A 614 -25.23 -6.77 -17.18
CA ALA A 614 -25.63 -6.90 -18.56
C ALA A 614 -25.51 -8.38 -18.99
N LEU A 615 -26.61 -8.97 -19.45
CA LEU A 615 -26.61 -10.30 -20.05
C LEU A 615 -26.74 -10.18 -21.57
N TRP A 616 -25.77 -10.79 -22.26
CA TRP A 616 -25.69 -10.89 -23.72
C TRP A 616 -26.26 -12.25 -24.15
N SER A 617 -26.81 -12.38 -25.36
CA SER A 617 -27.35 -13.67 -25.82
C SER A 617 -26.27 -14.56 -26.43
N ASP A 618 -26.21 -15.83 -26.04
CA ASP A 618 -25.15 -16.80 -26.44
C ASP A 618 -25.01 -17.00 -27.96
N ALA A 619 -26.09 -16.84 -28.71
CA ALA A 619 -26.11 -17.02 -30.17
C ALA A 619 -25.34 -15.90 -30.91
N GLU A 620 -25.35 -14.68 -30.40
CA GLU A 620 -24.68 -13.53 -31.01
C GLU A 620 -23.17 -13.56 -30.73
N GLU A 621 -22.74 -14.14 -29.60
CA GLU A 621 -21.33 -14.26 -29.24
C GLU A 621 -20.61 -15.35 -30.05
N ALA A 622 -21.27 -16.48 -30.31
CA ALA A 622 -20.75 -17.54 -31.20
C ALA A 622 -20.56 -17.01 -32.64
N THR A 623 -21.50 -16.19 -33.11
CA THR A 623 -21.48 -15.56 -34.43
C THR A 623 -20.47 -14.41 -34.51
N ALA A 624 -20.26 -13.67 -33.41
CA ALA A 624 -19.25 -12.63 -33.33
C ALA A 624 -17.82 -13.20 -33.26
N ARG A 625 -17.61 -14.31 -32.55
CA ARG A 625 -16.31 -15.01 -32.49
C ARG A 625 -15.95 -15.67 -33.81
N SER A 626 -16.93 -16.18 -34.56
CA SER A 626 -16.71 -16.70 -35.91
C SER A 626 -16.46 -15.57 -36.93
N ALA A 627 -17.18 -14.44 -36.83
CA ALA A 627 -16.97 -13.28 -37.68
C ALA A 627 -15.62 -12.57 -37.42
N ASP A 628 -15.18 -12.43 -36.16
CA ASP A 628 -13.88 -11.81 -35.81
C ASP A 628 -12.69 -12.72 -36.16
N ARG A 629 -12.87 -14.06 -36.09
CA ARG A 629 -11.91 -15.03 -36.65
C ARG A 629 -11.84 -14.94 -38.17
N ALA A 630 -13.00 -14.94 -38.85
CA ALA A 630 -13.07 -14.84 -40.31
C ALA A 630 -12.53 -13.50 -40.84
N ALA A 631 -12.72 -12.40 -40.11
CA ALA A 631 -12.18 -11.08 -40.47
C ALA A 631 -10.66 -10.98 -40.26
N LYS A 632 -10.11 -11.65 -39.22
CA LYS A 632 -8.66 -11.73 -38.99
C LYS A 632 -7.94 -12.67 -39.95
N GLU A 633 -8.64 -13.68 -40.49
CA GLU A 633 -8.08 -14.64 -41.44
C GLU A 633 -8.15 -14.17 -42.91
N SER A 634 -9.00 -13.21 -43.26
CA SER A 634 -9.27 -12.86 -44.67
C SER A 634 -8.47 -11.68 -45.24
N SER A 635 -8.05 -10.66 -44.48
CA SER A 635 -7.05 -9.67 -44.96
C SER A 635 -6.61 -8.66 -43.88
N PRO A 636 -5.30 -8.36 -43.73
CA PRO A 636 -4.81 -7.38 -42.74
C PRO A 636 -5.24 -5.93 -43.01
N LEU A 637 -5.60 -5.57 -44.25
CA LEU A 637 -6.08 -4.22 -44.62
C LEU A 637 -7.58 -3.99 -44.34
N ALA A 638 -8.38 -5.03 -44.08
CA ALA A 638 -9.80 -4.90 -43.72
C ALA A 638 -10.02 -4.53 -42.24
N SER A 639 -8.95 -4.58 -41.42
CA SER A 639 -8.99 -4.23 -39.99
C SER A 639 -9.36 -2.75 -39.72
N ALA A 640 -9.13 -1.86 -40.68
CA ALA A 640 -9.51 -0.45 -40.58
C ALA A 640 -10.98 -0.18 -40.94
N SER A 641 -11.62 -1.01 -41.78
CA SER A 641 -13.04 -0.86 -42.15
C SER A 641 -13.99 -1.71 -41.30
N ALA A 642 -13.49 -2.76 -40.63
CA ALA A 642 -14.27 -3.53 -39.65
C ALA A 642 -14.62 -2.72 -38.39
N SER A 643 -13.81 -1.71 -38.06
CA SER A 643 -14.09 -0.73 -36.99
C SER A 643 -15.35 0.12 -37.23
N ALA A 644 -15.90 0.13 -38.45
CA ALA A 644 -17.04 0.97 -38.82
C ALA A 644 -18.38 0.21 -38.88
N ARG A 645 -18.42 -1.12 -38.63
CA ARG A 645 -19.66 -1.93 -38.59
C ARG A 645 -20.05 -2.46 -37.21
N ASP A 646 -19.44 -1.93 -36.14
CA ASP A 646 -19.79 -2.32 -34.76
C ASP A 646 -20.92 -1.46 -34.16
N HIS A 647 -21.78 -0.89 -35.01
CA HIS A 647 -22.88 0.00 -34.60
C HIS A 647 -23.97 -0.84 -33.90
N GLY A 648 -24.20 -0.59 -32.61
CA GLY A 648 -25.47 -0.88 -31.96
C GLY A 648 -25.57 -2.15 -31.10
N ARG A 649 -24.48 -2.66 -30.50
CA ARG A 649 -24.58 -3.80 -29.57
C ARG A 649 -24.99 -3.38 -28.16
N PHE A 650 -26.23 -3.68 -27.80
CA PHE A 650 -26.80 -3.48 -26.45
C PHE A 650 -27.08 -4.80 -25.74
N PRO A 651 -26.93 -4.85 -24.40
CA PRO A 651 -27.36 -6.00 -23.65
C PRO A 651 -28.88 -6.14 -23.74
N ARG A 652 -29.35 -7.34 -24.12
CA ARG A 652 -30.79 -7.62 -24.20
C ARG A 652 -31.44 -7.61 -22.83
N HIS A 653 -30.72 -8.01 -21.78
CA HIS A 653 -31.21 -7.99 -20.42
C HIS A 653 -30.25 -7.23 -19.52
N ILE A 654 -30.78 -6.31 -18.73
CA ILE A 654 -30.07 -5.68 -17.63
C ILE A 654 -30.73 -6.13 -16.33
N VAL A 655 -29.97 -6.73 -15.43
CA VAL A 655 -30.49 -7.24 -14.16
C VAL A 655 -29.90 -6.51 -12.98
N ARG A 656 -30.74 -6.21 -12.00
CA ARG A 656 -30.40 -5.57 -10.75
C ARG A 656 -30.90 -6.37 -9.55
N PHE A 657 -30.07 -6.51 -8.52
CA PHE A 657 -30.48 -7.06 -7.23
C PHE A 657 -30.26 -6.03 -6.11
N ALA A 658 -31.19 -5.93 -5.15
CA ALA A 658 -31.01 -5.05 -3.99
C ALA A 658 -30.00 -5.63 -3.00
N SER A 659 -30.11 -6.93 -2.76
CA SER A 659 -29.14 -7.73 -2.02
C SER A 659 -29.18 -9.15 -2.56
N PHE A 660 -28.08 -9.87 -2.40
CA PHE A 660 -28.02 -11.27 -2.77
C PHE A 660 -27.20 -12.03 -1.73
N ASP A 661 -27.80 -13.09 -1.21
CA ASP A 661 -27.17 -14.00 -0.26
C ASP A 661 -26.49 -15.14 -1.03
N PRO A 662 -25.14 -15.20 -1.01
CA PRO A 662 -24.38 -16.23 -1.68
C PRO A 662 -24.64 -17.64 -1.14
N ALA A 663 -24.89 -17.77 0.16
CA ALA A 663 -24.99 -19.07 0.83
C ALA A 663 -26.30 -19.77 0.51
N THR A 664 -27.38 -19.00 0.45
CA THR A 664 -28.72 -19.51 0.15
C THR A 664 -29.11 -19.36 -1.33
N ARG A 665 -28.25 -18.74 -2.15
CA ARG A 665 -28.51 -18.36 -3.56
C ARG A 665 -29.86 -17.68 -3.72
N ARG A 666 -30.16 -16.75 -2.82
CA ARG A 666 -31.39 -15.95 -2.81
C ARG A 666 -31.07 -14.48 -3.07
N ALA A 667 -31.75 -13.89 -4.05
CA ALA A 667 -31.70 -12.47 -4.32
C ALA A 667 -32.97 -11.78 -3.84
N TRP A 668 -32.85 -10.59 -3.27
CA TRP A 668 -33.99 -9.79 -2.82
C TRP A 668 -34.20 -8.60 -3.73
N ALA A 669 -35.47 -8.30 -3.99
CA ALA A 669 -35.92 -7.24 -4.89
C ALA A 669 -35.18 -7.21 -6.26
N PRO A 670 -35.13 -8.34 -6.99
CA PRO A 670 -34.63 -8.37 -8.36
C PRO A 670 -35.44 -7.44 -9.26
N VAL A 671 -34.74 -6.73 -10.15
CA VAL A 671 -35.31 -5.94 -11.24
C VAL A 671 -34.64 -6.40 -12.53
N ILE A 672 -35.39 -6.87 -13.49
CA ILE A 672 -34.90 -7.37 -14.78
C ILE A 672 -35.52 -6.51 -15.86
N LEU A 673 -34.67 -5.96 -16.71
CA LEU A 673 -35.03 -5.05 -17.78
C LEU A 673 -34.67 -5.69 -19.11
N GLU A 674 -35.67 -5.92 -19.96
CA GLU A 674 -35.50 -6.47 -21.30
C GLU A 674 -35.56 -5.33 -22.32
N PHE A 675 -34.53 -5.20 -23.16
CA PHE A 675 -34.42 -4.14 -24.16
C PHE A 675 -34.58 -4.68 -25.58
N SER A 676 -35.14 -3.85 -26.46
CA SER A 676 -35.22 -4.13 -27.89
C SER A 676 -33.82 -4.03 -28.51
N PRO A 677 -33.35 -5.05 -29.26
CA PRO A 677 -32.00 -5.10 -29.81
C PRO A 677 -31.68 -4.00 -30.84
N GLU A 678 -32.69 -3.43 -31.51
CA GLU A 678 -32.49 -2.44 -32.58
C GLU A 678 -32.58 -0.97 -32.15
N ARG A 679 -33.37 -0.66 -31.11
CA ARG A 679 -33.72 0.73 -30.72
C ARG A 679 -33.33 1.11 -29.29
N PHE A 680 -32.80 0.17 -28.50
CA PHE A 680 -32.48 0.36 -27.08
C PHE A 680 -33.66 0.89 -26.25
N LEU A 681 -34.87 0.45 -26.60
CA LEU A 681 -36.11 0.75 -25.88
C LEU A 681 -36.42 -0.37 -24.90
N LEU A 682 -36.88 -0.02 -23.70
CA LEU A 682 -37.32 -1.00 -22.71
C LEU A 682 -38.60 -1.67 -23.22
N ARG A 683 -38.58 -3.01 -23.33
CA ARG A 683 -39.73 -3.83 -23.74
C ARG A 683 -40.43 -4.49 -22.57
N ARG A 684 -39.69 -4.92 -21.57
CA ARG A 684 -40.25 -5.57 -20.39
C ARG A 684 -39.47 -5.18 -19.15
N ARG A 685 -40.19 -4.92 -18.06
CA ARG A 685 -39.63 -4.77 -16.72
C ARG A 685 -40.28 -5.83 -15.84
N ILE A 686 -39.45 -6.64 -15.21
CA ILE A 686 -39.86 -7.67 -14.27
C ILE A 686 -39.28 -7.28 -12.92
N GLU A 687 -40.14 -7.10 -11.94
CA GLU A 687 -39.73 -6.98 -10.55
C GLU A 687 -40.26 -8.16 -9.75
N ALA A 688 -39.54 -8.60 -8.73
CA ALA A 688 -40.06 -9.58 -7.80
C ALA A 688 -39.62 -9.25 -6.38
N GLU A 689 -40.27 -9.85 -5.38
CA GLU A 689 -39.84 -9.70 -3.99
C GLU A 689 -38.56 -10.51 -3.72
N VAL A 690 -38.52 -11.74 -4.26
CA VAL A 690 -37.44 -12.70 -4.05
C VAL A 690 -37.16 -13.46 -5.33
N ALA A 691 -35.89 -13.64 -5.68
CA ALA A 691 -35.43 -14.64 -6.64
C ALA A 691 -34.72 -15.77 -5.88
N GLN A 692 -35.08 -17.02 -6.16
CA GLN A 692 -34.39 -18.19 -5.63
C GLN A 692 -33.90 -19.07 -6.77
N TRP A 693 -32.63 -19.46 -6.74
CA TRP A 693 -32.09 -20.42 -7.71
C TRP A 693 -32.61 -21.83 -7.44
N ASP A 694 -33.09 -22.51 -8.49
CA ASP A 694 -33.44 -23.93 -8.45
C ASP A 694 -32.39 -24.75 -9.23
N GLU A 695 -31.68 -25.63 -8.52
CA GLU A 695 -30.61 -26.45 -9.11
C GLU A 695 -31.12 -27.50 -10.11
N ARG A 696 -32.36 -27.99 -9.97
CA ARG A 696 -32.91 -29.03 -10.84
C ARG A 696 -33.27 -28.50 -12.22
N ARG A 697 -33.72 -27.24 -12.26
CA ARG A 697 -34.16 -26.56 -13.49
C ARG A 697 -33.12 -25.62 -14.07
N ALA A 698 -32.01 -25.40 -13.35
CA ALA A 698 -30.98 -24.42 -13.69
C ALA A 698 -31.59 -23.04 -14.02
N ALA A 699 -32.60 -22.63 -13.25
CA ALA A 699 -33.40 -21.45 -13.50
C ALA A 699 -33.71 -20.70 -12.21
N TRP A 700 -33.89 -19.38 -12.32
CA TRP A 700 -34.33 -18.54 -11.21
C TRP A 700 -35.85 -18.57 -11.09
N LEU A 701 -36.32 -18.90 -9.89
CA LEU A 701 -37.72 -18.76 -9.48
C LEU A 701 -37.91 -17.40 -8.83
N LEU A 702 -38.59 -16.50 -9.53
CA LEU A 702 -39.07 -15.23 -8.99
C LEU A 702 -40.39 -15.48 -8.26
N ARG A 703 -40.53 -14.96 -7.04
CA ARG A 703 -41.78 -15.02 -6.25
C ARG A 703 -42.39 -13.63 -6.14
N ARG A 704 -43.71 -13.55 -6.28
CA ARG A 704 -44.48 -12.29 -6.33
C ARG A 704 -43.87 -11.34 -7.37
N ALA A 705 -43.88 -11.79 -8.61
CA ALA A 705 -43.33 -11.06 -9.74
C ALA A 705 -44.39 -10.14 -10.35
N SER A 706 -44.04 -8.89 -10.57
CA SER A 706 -44.82 -7.94 -11.35
C SER A 706 -44.10 -7.71 -12.68
N VAL A 707 -44.82 -7.93 -13.78
CA VAL A 707 -44.29 -7.82 -15.15
C VAL A 707 -45.02 -6.70 -15.88
N TRP A 708 -44.27 -5.70 -16.31
CA TRP A 708 -44.76 -4.62 -17.16
C TRP A 708 -44.18 -4.77 -18.57
N GLU A 709 -45.03 -4.73 -19.57
CA GLU A 709 -44.66 -4.80 -20.99
C GLU A 709 -44.88 -3.45 -21.66
N PHE A 710 -43.96 -3.08 -22.56
CA PHE A 710 -43.91 -1.77 -23.17
C PHE A 710 -43.60 -1.89 -24.68
N ASP A 711 -44.13 -0.96 -25.48
CA ASP A 711 -43.69 -0.78 -26.87
C ASP A 711 -42.48 0.18 -26.99
N GLY A 712 -42.04 0.70 -25.84
CA GLY A 712 -41.08 1.80 -25.72
C GLY A 712 -41.72 3.00 -25.03
N ALA A 713 -42.78 3.58 -25.60
CA ALA A 713 -43.39 4.82 -25.11
C ALA A 713 -44.69 4.61 -24.32
N HIS A 714 -45.32 3.43 -24.44
CA HIS A 714 -46.57 3.11 -23.77
C HIS A 714 -46.50 1.79 -23.01
N LEU A 715 -47.25 1.69 -21.92
CA LEU A 715 -47.49 0.45 -21.19
C LEU A 715 -48.55 -0.38 -21.95
N LEU A 716 -48.18 -1.58 -22.37
CA LEU A 716 -49.04 -2.50 -23.13
C LEU A 716 -49.83 -3.42 -22.19
N ALA A 717 -49.15 -3.97 -21.19
CA ALA A 717 -49.75 -4.93 -20.28
C ALA A 717 -49.03 -4.93 -18.92
N GLU A 718 -49.79 -5.23 -17.88
CA GLU A 718 -49.30 -5.41 -16.52
C GLU A 718 -49.81 -6.75 -15.98
N HIS A 719 -48.90 -7.61 -15.55
CA HIS A 719 -49.20 -8.92 -15.02
C HIS A 719 -48.63 -9.05 -13.62
N HIS A 720 -49.43 -9.54 -12.69
CA HIS A 720 -49.00 -9.91 -11.35
C HIS A 720 -49.02 -11.44 -11.25
N LEU A 721 -47.85 -12.03 -11.06
CA LEU A 721 -47.64 -13.46 -11.04
C LEU A 721 -47.09 -13.88 -9.67
N ASP A 722 -47.69 -14.89 -9.06
CA ASP A 722 -47.16 -15.44 -7.80
C ASP A 722 -45.78 -16.05 -7.97
N HIS A 723 -45.53 -16.63 -9.14
CA HIS A 723 -44.25 -17.22 -9.50
C HIS A 723 -43.95 -17.04 -10.99
N LEU A 724 -42.69 -16.73 -11.30
CA LEU A 724 -42.19 -16.62 -12.66
C LEU A 724 -40.83 -17.30 -12.77
N TRP A 725 -40.67 -18.15 -13.78
CA TRP A 725 -39.40 -18.78 -14.09
C TRP A 725 -38.64 -17.95 -15.13
N LEU A 726 -37.37 -17.70 -14.89
CA LEU A 726 -36.47 -17.09 -15.87
C LEU A 726 -35.77 -18.20 -16.68
N PRO A 727 -36.07 -18.33 -18.00
CA PRO A 727 -35.63 -19.48 -18.79
C PRO A 727 -34.17 -19.44 -19.25
N ASN A 728 -33.48 -18.30 -19.16
CA ASN A 728 -32.07 -18.16 -19.56
C ASN A 728 -31.18 -17.72 -18.39
N GLY A 729 -30.12 -18.51 -18.18
CA GLY A 729 -29.33 -18.59 -16.96
C GLY A 729 -28.44 -17.38 -16.68
N MET A 730 -28.66 -16.80 -15.51
CA MET A 730 -27.61 -16.09 -14.78
C MET A 730 -26.93 -17.12 -13.89
N ASP A 731 -25.66 -17.46 -14.17
CA ASP A 731 -24.92 -18.47 -13.42
C ASP A 731 -24.86 -18.11 -11.93
N SER A 732 -25.63 -18.86 -11.14
CA SER A 732 -25.77 -18.63 -9.69
C SER A 732 -24.45 -18.81 -8.94
N GLU A 733 -23.50 -19.59 -9.47
CA GLU A 733 -22.19 -19.79 -8.84
C GLU A 733 -21.31 -18.54 -8.90
N LEU A 734 -21.51 -17.68 -9.92
CA LEU A 734 -20.75 -16.46 -10.11
C LEU A 734 -21.28 -15.30 -9.26
N LEU A 735 -22.60 -15.21 -9.07
CA LEU A 735 -23.22 -14.31 -8.10
C LEU A 735 -22.87 -14.71 -6.66
N ALA A 736 -22.73 -16.01 -6.39
CA ALA A 736 -22.43 -16.60 -5.08
C ALA A 736 -20.98 -16.40 -4.59
N ARG A 737 -20.12 -15.69 -5.34
CA ARG A 737 -18.77 -15.40 -4.89
C ARG A 737 -18.66 -13.93 -4.48
N PRO A 738 -18.41 -13.62 -3.20
CA PRO A 738 -18.25 -12.24 -2.78
C PRO A 738 -17.11 -11.59 -3.56
N PRO A 739 -17.28 -10.34 -4.05
CA PRO A 739 -16.23 -9.66 -4.81
C PRO A 739 -15.01 -9.47 -3.93
N ARG A 740 -13.95 -10.22 -4.24
CA ARG A 740 -12.63 -10.09 -3.63
C ARG A 740 -11.74 -9.23 -4.52
N LYS A 741 -10.80 -8.51 -3.90
CA LYS A 741 -9.76 -7.83 -4.68
C LYS A 741 -8.89 -8.84 -5.42
N PRO A 742 -8.28 -8.48 -6.57
CA PRO A 742 -7.39 -9.37 -7.31
C PRO A 742 -6.30 -10.00 -6.43
N GLU A 743 -5.79 -9.27 -5.45
CA GLU A 743 -4.71 -9.73 -4.55
C GLU A 743 -5.16 -10.81 -3.56
N ALA A 744 -6.47 -10.98 -3.35
CA ALA A 744 -7.08 -11.94 -2.44
C ALA A 744 -7.61 -13.21 -3.14
N MET A 745 -7.39 -13.34 -4.45
CA MET A 745 -7.81 -14.48 -5.26
C MET A 745 -6.63 -15.38 -5.63
N THR A 746 -6.83 -16.69 -5.79
CA THR A 746 -5.83 -17.59 -6.41
C THR A 746 -5.75 -17.39 -7.93
N SER A 747 -4.72 -17.89 -8.62
CA SER A 747 -4.62 -17.71 -10.08
C SER A 747 -5.76 -18.45 -10.81
N ARG A 748 -6.23 -19.56 -10.23
CA ARG A 748 -7.41 -20.28 -10.73
C ARG A 748 -8.68 -19.44 -10.56
N GLU A 749 -8.88 -18.84 -9.40
CA GLU A 749 -10.00 -17.94 -9.12
C GLU A 749 -9.96 -16.69 -10.00
N LEU A 750 -8.80 -16.03 -10.15
CA LEU A 750 -8.60 -14.89 -11.04
C LEU A 750 -8.99 -15.22 -12.47
N ARG A 751 -8.53 -16.35 -13.02
CA ARG A 751 -8.90 -16.76 -14.39
C ARG A 751 -10.39 -17.03 -14.53
N ALA A 752 -11.02 -17.64 -13.53
CA ALA A 752 -12.47 -17.84 -13.54
C ALA A 752 -13.23 -16.51 -13.48
N HIS A 753 -12.78 -15.58 -12.62
CA HIS A 753 -13.38 -14.26 -12.47
C HIS A 753 -13.18 -13.39 -13.70
N ILE A 754 -12.02 -13.43 -14.36
CA ILE A 754 -11.76 -12.73 -15.62
C ILE A 754 -12.71 -13.21 -16.72
N ARG A 755 -12.96 -14.53 -16.82
CA ARG A 755 -13.92 -15.07 -17.79
C ARG A 755 -15.32 -14.54 -17.52
N ALA A 756 -15.77 -14.63 -16.26
CA ALA A 756 -17.08 -14.12 -15.84
C ALA A 756 -17.26 -12.62 -16.12
N LEU A 757 -16.28 -11.78 -15.75
CA LEU A 757 -16.34 -10.34 -16.03
C LEU A 757 -16.42 -10.06 -17.53
N THR A 758 -15.66 -10.82 -18.34
CA THR A 758 -15.67 -10.69 -19.81
C THR A 758 -17.04 -11.07 -20.38
N GLU A 759 -17.65 -12.15 -19.88
CA GLU A 759 -19.00 -12.61 -20.27
C GLU A 759 -20.09 -11.61 -19.86
N TRP A 760 -19.91 -10.87 -18.76
CA TRP A 760 -20.85 -9.83 -18.30
C TRP A 760 -20.66 -8.46 -18.98
N GLY A 761 -19.68 -8.33 -19.88
CA GLY A 761 -19.31 -7.04 -20.47
C GLY A 761 -18.70 -6.05 -19.46
N LEU A 762 -18.22 -6.53 -18.30
CA LEU A 762 -17.49 -5.72 -17.32
C LEU A 762 -16.00 -5.72 -17.65
N ASP A 763 -15.32 -4.61 -17.34
CA ASP A 763 -13.88 -4.48 -17.61
C ASP A 763 -13.03 -5.40 -16.73
N PRO A 764 -12.34 -6.42 -17.29
CA PRO A 764 -11.51 -7.34 -16.51
C PRO A 764 -10.05 -6.89 -16.43
N THR A 765 -9.70 -5.68 -16.90
CA THR A 765 -8.31 -5.26 -17.13
C THR A 765 -7.44 -5.33 -15.87
N ASP A 766 -7.94 -4.84 -14.73
CA ASP A 766 -7.20 -4.91 -13.46
C ASP A 766 -6.90 -6.35 -13.03
N PHE A 767 -7.86 -7.26 -13.22
CA PHE A 767 -7.68 -8.67 -12.89
C PHE A 767 -6.71 -9.36 -13.87
N LYS A 768 -6.75 -9.02 -15.17
CA LYS A 768 -5.79 -9.51 -16.17
C LYS A 768 -4.36 -9.07 -15.83
N ILE A 769 -4.17 -7.81 -15.45
CA ILE A 769 -2.87 -7.28 -15.04
C ILE A 769 -2.39 -7.98 -13.77
N ALA A 770 -3.25 -8.12 -12.76
CA ALA A 770 -2.90 -8.79 -11.50
C ALA A 770 -2.47 -10.25 -11.70
N LEU A 771 -3.12 -10.97 -12.62
CA LEU A 771 -2.75 -12.35 -12.98
C LEU A 771 -1.32 -12.41 -13.52
N GLU A 772 -1.00 -11.57 -14.51
CA GLU A 772 0.34 -11.54 -15.13
C GLU A 772 1.40 -11.01 -14.16
N ARG A 773 1.03 -10.03 -13.31
CA ARG A 773 1.90 -9.45 -12.29
C ARG A 773 2.38 -10.49 -11.26
N ARG A 774 1.57 -11.48 -10.92
CA ARG A 774 1.95 -12.54 -9.97
C ARG A 774 3.20 -13.29 -10.46
N SER A 775 3.16 -13.78 -11.69
CA SER A 775 4.29 -14.48 -12.31
C SER A 775 5.48 -13.55 -12.51
N ALA A 776 5.25 -12.32 -12.95
CA ALA A 776 6.31 -11.32 -13.11
C ALA A 776 7.02 -10.99 -11.78
N ASN A 777 6.28 -10.84 -10.67
CA ASN A 777 6.86 -10.55 -9.35
C ASN A 777 7.73 -11.70 -8.84
N ALA A 778 7.32 -12.95 -9.06
CA ALA A 778 8.15 -14.10 -8.70
C ALA A 778 9.45 -14.14 -9.52
N ALA A 779 9.36 -13.94 -10.85
CA ALA A 779 10.52 -13.89 -11.74
C ALA A 779 11.46 -12.71 -11.44
N ALA A 780 10.93 -11.59 -10.93
CA ALA A 780 11.70 -10.40 -10.61
C ALA A 780 12.85 -10.67 -9.61
N VAL A 781 12.72 -11.66 -8.72
CA VAL A 781 13.81 -12.07 -7.81
C VAL A 781 15.07 -12.47 -8.57
N LEU A 782 14.92 -13.28 -9.62
CA LEU A 782 16.02 -13.72 -10.48
C LEU A 782 16.57 -12.55 -11.31
N VAL A 783 15.69 -11.73 -11.88
CA VAL A 783 16.07 -10.55 -12.67
C VAL A 783 16.88 -9.57 -11.83
N MET A 784 16.42 -9.28 -10.61
CA MET A 784 17.09 -8.39 -9.66
C MET A 784 18.45 -8.95 -9.22
N ALA A 785 18.55 -10.26 -8.97
CA ALA A 785 19.84 -10.89 -8.67
C ALA A 785 20.80 -10.78 -9.86
N LEU A 786 20.36 -11.07 -11.08
CA LEU A 786 21.14 -10.92 -12.31
C LEU A 786 21.65 -9.49 -12.47
N PHE A 787 20.75 -8.52 -12.28
CA PHE A 787 21.09 -7.10 -12.38
C PHE A 787 22.10 -6.66 -11.31
N GLY A 788 22.02 -7.20 -10.09
CA GLY A 788 22.92 -6.86 -8.99
C GLY A 788 24.37 -7.33 -9.17
N ILE A 789 24.59 -8.42 -9.91
CA ILE A 789 25.92 -9.04 -10.06
C ILE A 789 26.94 -8.10 -10.72
N PRO A 790 26.70 -7.50 -11.91
CA PRO A 790 27.64 -6.59 -12.57
C PRO A 790 28.04 -5.38 -11.72
N PHE A 791 27.07 -4.83 -10.99
CA PHE A 791 27.31 -3.70 -10.11
C PHE A 791 28.11 -4.10 -8.86
N GLY A 792 27.88 -5.28 -8.30
CA GLY A 792 28.68 -5.81 -7.19
C GLY A 792 30.14 -6.02 -7.57
N LEU A 793 30.38 -6.43 -8.83
CA LEU A 793 31.72 -6.58 -9.41
C LEU A 793 32.41 -5.22 -9.64
N THR A 794 31.68 -4.25 -10.22
CA THR A 794 32.23 -2.94 -10.58
C THR A 794 32.49 -2.07 -9.34
N PHE A 795 31.55 -2.07 -8.39
CA PHE A 795 31.59 -1.23 -7.19
C PHE A 795 32.19 -1.95 -5.97
N GLY A 796 32.48 -3.25 -6.06
CA GLY A 796 33.07 -4.05 -4.97
C GLY A 796 34.37 -3.48 -4.40
N ARG A 797 35.21 -2.89 -5.26
CA ARG A 797 36.47 -2.22 -4.85
C ARG A 797 36.23 -0.97 -3.99
N LYS A 798 35.11 -0.27 -4.19
CA LYS A 798 34.74 0.95 -3.42
C LYS A 798 34.06 0.61 -2.07
N GLY A 799 33.85 -0.68 -1.78
CA GLY A 799 33.37 -1.20 -0.51
C GLY A 799 31.84 -1.23 -0.35
N ALA A 800 31.38 -2.02 0.62
CA ALA A 800 29.95 -2.36 0.85
C ALA A 800 29.00 -1.15 0.99
N ARG A 801 29.48 0.03 1.41
CA ARG A 801 28.65 1.23 1.53
C ARG A 801 28.06 1.69 0.18
N HIS A 802 28.84 1.60 -0.90
CA HIS A 802 28.37 1.96 -2.23
C HIS A 802 27.38 0.93 -2.77
N ALA A 803 27.61 -0.36 -2.49
CA ALA A 803 26.69 -1.43 -2.85
C ALA A 803 25.31 -1.26 -2.19
N ILE A 804 25.27 -0.87 -0.91
CA ILE A 804 24.00 -0.61 -0.20
C ILE A 804 23.26 0.59 -0.79
N GLY A 805 23.93 1.73 -0.96
CA GLY A 805 23.28 2.93 -1.52
C GLY A 805 22.75 2.70 -2.94
N LEU A 806 23.55 2.03 -3.78
CA LEU A 806 23.17 1.70 -5.15
C LEU A 806 22.03 0.67 -5.21
N GLY A 807 22.08 -0.38 -4.39
CA GLY A 807 21.02 -1.39 -4.33
C GLY A 807 19.67 -0.81 -3.91
N ILE A 808 19.66 0.13 -2.96
CA ILE A 808 18.45 0.84 -2.58
C ILE A 808 17.93 1.71 -3.74
N ALA A 809 18.81 2.50 -4.38
CA ALA A 809 18.42 3.38 -5.48
C ALA A 809 17.83 2.59 -6.67
N ILE A 810 18.47 1.49 -7.06
CA ILE A 810 17.97 0.61 -8.13
C ILE A 810 16.66 -0.07 -7.71
N GLY A 811 16.55 -0.55 -6.47
CA GLY A 811 15.31 -1.16 -5.97
C GLY A 811 14.12 -0.20 -6.00
N LEU A 812 14.33 1.08 -5.64
CA LEU A 812 13.33 2.14 -5.76
C LEU A 812 12.96 2.42 -7.21
N LEU A 813 13.95 2.51 -8.10
CA LEU A 813 13.71 2.72 -9.53
C LEU A 813 12.90 1.57 -10.13
N TYR A 814 13.15 0.33 -9.70
CA TYR A 814 12.37 -0.83 -10.13
C TYR A 814 10.89 -0.73 -9.72
N TRP A 815 10.59 -0.31 -8.49
CA TRP A 815 9.19 -0.09 -8.07
C TRP A 815 8.51 1.04 -8.85
N LEU A 816 9.23 2.14 -9.13
CA LEU A 816 8.70 3.22 -9.97
C LEU A 816 8.39 2.73 -11.38
N ALA A 817 9.29 1.93 -11.97
CA ALA A 817 9.07 1.32 -13.28
C ALA A 817 7.84 0.39 -13.26
N LEU A 818 7.73 -0.50 -12.26
CA LEU A 818 6.58 -1.40 -12.12
C LEU A 818 5.26 -0.62 -12.08
N GLY A 819 5.17 0.40 -11.22
CA GLY A 819 3.97 1.23 -11.11
C GLY A 819 3.64 1.99 -12.41
N PHE A 820 4.66 2.50 -13.11
CA PHE A 820 4.49 3.19 -14.39
C PHE A 820 3.93 2.26 -15.47
N PHE A 821 4.52 1.08 -15.66
CA PHE A 821 4.06 0.13 -16.68
C PHE A 821 2.69 -0.48 -16.35
N GLU A 822 2.38 -0.73 -15.07
CA GLU A 822 1.04 -1.17 -14.65
C GLU A 822 -0.03 -0.16 -15.04
N GLN A 823 0.23 1.14 -14.87
CA GLN A 823 -0.71 2.16 -15.28
C GLN A 823 -0.86 2.21 -16.80
N LEU A 824 0.22 2.09 -17.58
CA LEU A 824 0.10 1.97 -19.04
C LEU A 824 -0.80 0.79 -19.46
N GLY A 825 -0.79 -0.31 -18.68
CA GLY A 825 -1.71 -1.43 -18.85
C GLY A 825 -3.17 -1.09 -18.52
N ARG A 826 -3.42 -0.43 -17.40
CA ARG A 826 -4.78 -0.04 -16.96
C ARG A 826 -5.48 0.90 -17.95
N TYR A 827 -4.70 1.74 -18.62
CA TYR A 827 -5.17 2.64 -19.67
C TYR A 827 -5.14 2.03 -21.07
N GLU A 828 -4.92 0.72 -21.18
CA GLU A 828 -4.94 -0.03 -22.44
C GLU A 828 -3.91 0.44 -23.48
N TYR A 829 -2.92 1.26 -23.09
CA TYR A 829 -1.79 1.58 -23.95
C TYR A 829 -0.93 0.35 -24.19
N PHE A 830 -0.76 -0.46 -23.15
CA PHE A 830 -0.01 -1.72 -23.17
C PHE A 830 -0.96 -2.89 -22.93
N SER A 831 -0.68 -4.04 -23.53
CA SER A 831 -1.37 -5.27 -23.16
C SER A 831 -1.08 -5.62 -21.69
N PRO A 832 -2.00 -6.29 -20.96
CA PRO A 832 -1.76 -6.68 -19.57
C PRO A 832 -0.45 -7.44 -19.34
N ARG A 833 -0.05 -8.26 -20.33
CA ARG A 833 1.25 -8.95 -20.35
C ARG A 833 2.42 -7.98 -20.47
N ALA A 834 2.38 -7.07 -21.45
CA ALA A 834 3.44 -6.08 -21.64
C ALA A 834 3.56 -5.18 -20.40
N ALA A 835 2.45 -4.75 -19.81
CA ALA A 835 2.43 -3.95 -18.59
C ALA A 835 3.13 -4.65 -17.42
N ALA A 836 2.87 -5.94 -17.20
CA ALA A 836 3.47 -6.70 -16.11
C ALA A 836 4.95 -7.08 -16.36
N TRP A 837 5.33 -7.44 -17.59
CA TRP A 837 6.64 -8.01 -17.89
C TRP A 837 7.69 -7.01 -18.39
N SER A 838 7.29 -5.83 -18.89
CA SER A 838 8.24 -4.84 -19.43
C SER A 838 9.34 -4.40 -18.44
N PRO A 839 9.06 -4.10 -17.16
CA PRO A 839 10.12 -3.78 -16.19
C PRO A 839 11.17 -4.89 -16.10
N ASN A 840 10.72 -6.14 -15.97
CA ASN A 840 11.60 -7.30 -15.86
C ASN A 840 12.38 -7.56 -17.15
N GLY A 841 11.74 -7.43 -18.32
CA GLY A 841 12.39 -7.60 -19.61
C GLY A 841 13.52 -6.59 -19.82
N LEU A 842 13.25 -5.31 -19.55
CA LEU A 842 14.23 -4.23 -19.67
C LEU A 842 15.41 -4.43 -18.70
N LEU A 843 15.15 -4.74 -17.42
CA LEU A 843 16.22 -4.97 -16.44
C LEU A 843 17.00 -6.25 -16.72
N SER A 844 16.37 -7.30 -17.23
CA SER A 844 17.07 -8.54 -17.63
C SER A 844 18.02 -8.28 -18.78
N ALA A 845 17.56 -7.58 -19.83
CA ALA A 845 18.37 -7.23 -20.99
C ALA A 845 19.55 -6.34 -20.58
N LEU A 846 19.31 -5.31 -19.77
CA LEU A 846 20.36 -4.42 -19.27
C LEU A 846 21.33 -5.17 -18.33
N GLY A 847 20.82 -6.02 -17.45
CA GLY A 847 21.63 -6.83 -16.53
C GLY A 847 22.56 -7.79 -17.26
N LEU A 848 22.04 -8.49 -18.28
CA LEU A 848 22.83 -9.38 -19.12
C LEU A 848 23.88 -8.61 -19.93
N TYR A 849 23.49 -7.48 -20.55
CA TYR A 849 24.42 -6.61 -21.27
C TYR A 849 25.56 -6.11 -20.37
N LEU A 850 25.24 -5.66 -19.16
CA LEU A 850 26.23 -5.21 -18.19
C LEU A 850 27.15 -6.35 -17.75
N LEU A 851 26.60 -7.56 -17.53
CA LEU A 851 27.38 -8.74 -17.16
C LEU A 851 28.40 -9.09 -18.23
N LEU A 852 27.99 -9.09 -19.50
CA LEU A 852 28.84 -9.37 -20.65
C LEU A 852 29.94 -8.31 -20.87
N ARG A 853 29.71 -7.06 -20.41
CA ARG A 853 30.70 -5.97 -20.48
C ARG A 853 31.69 -5.95 -19.32
N VAL A 854 31.50 -6.74 -18.25
CA VAL A 854 32.46 -6.77 -17.15
C VAL A 854 33.78 -7.33 -17.67
N ARG A 855 34.84 -6.50 -17.65
CA ARG A 855 36.19 -6.91 -18.08
C ARG A 855 36.68 -8.07 -17.20
N THR A 856 36.89 -9.22 -17.83
CA THR A 856 37.25 -10.48 -17.20
C THR A 856 38.70 -10.63 -16.83
#